data_AF-A0A0N5BQF3-F1
#
_entry.id   AF-A0A0N5BQF3-F1
#
_cell.length_a   1.000
_cell.length_b   1.000
_cell.length_c   1.000
_cell.angle_alpha   90.00
_cell.angle_beta   90.00
_cell.angle_gamma   90.00
#
_symmetry.space_group_name_H-M   'P 1'
#
loop_
_entity.id
_entity.type
_entity.pdbx_description
1 polymer ?
#
loop_
_entity_poly.entity_id
_entity_poly.type
_entity_poly.pdbx_seq_one_letter_code
_entity_poly.pdbx_strand_id
1 'polypeptide(L)'
;MIGKGLNPIDIRLPQSVVKGAVKLDPSISNYLVKPFKFPTDPRNLSCYVQYDKSTDTIAEFLKNVTRQLELPEVDDVDSYSLVFEDNGVFVSEERVDMLKQGFILILTASPGNYVQFVEKALETGSEYSQETLKTLQLMERLAKDKVFLEAYEKVSGMEKIILYIKSGKFSQNGISLSSLFNIFLTLMSTLEEQNSDRARAYWYGLTNDFISEVASHISGRTKLESNESLTASLNVIDFILKKCQNSQLCQLQREVPFESLIMHLEKSDKRIPVSILNLMSSLYWVADETLKIEILQILKNNAFRSMVCKLLKRQDSITVDSELTKPLLKLQDIIMSDLSAKALKKPTDVEIEIIRNMESLNPCIFDGNVYHVSPSKSSLTTTTFGVDEDDISTSSFSDVFPTLVIDWSEFTDLVTKTPPGLLVLEAILYFDEKYPQLLRDINTENIVWQETSSWPFPIVSVYLVSIIIDLFSIIPQKPDNSEVISKLCDKFKRSSTLSRDSNETFSKEDKLHLIFFTVESPFHELFALSVRLFRRTWREMHASHEDVIKVLKVVKEQLERSLDCNPLSIKDYDNNLQKYSYYQMQKIWELERFEKDQSELQSDAIRHLTPKLRLEMEKLVKQNRKNEMKKGCVFFKVPKDKTNVKITSLGYWLWKLDRNERFLWYQDVDNDTCLEMDMKKAQKIPVMEITSCIFEESYAEYMLQTYGRKATFKIPSRGIGICINGSKDPDYNMALNNQKVVNIWIDGLNSLLHDKLITAESIVEVKKLADFDVKVRLMYIDRLPEIRECEIGSKLERVVPPPPSDLSWIPTDGNDRVHNF
;
A
#
# COMPACT_ATOMS: atom_id res chain seq x y z
N MET A 1 62.89 -37.18 -49.43
CA MET A 1 62.08 -36.12 -48.80
C MET A 1 61.18 -36.77 -47.77
N ILE A 2 61.01 -36.13 -46.61
CA ILE A 2 59.76 -35.88 -45.86
C ILE A 2 60.22 -34.91 -44.77
N GLY A 3 59.81 -33.65 -44.86
CA GLY A 3 60.25 -32.61 -43.93
C GLY A 3 59.56 -32.76 -42.58
N LYS A 4 60.30 -32.63 -41.48
CA LYS A 4 59.68 -32.35 -40.17
C LYS A 4 59.05 -30.97 -40.25
N GLY A 5 57.72 -30.89 -40.14
CA GLY A 5 57.01 -29.63 -40.05
C GLY A 5 57.50 -28.83 -38.84
N LEU A 6 57.72 -27.53 -39.03
CA LEU A 6 57.93 -26.59 -37.93
C LEU A 6 56.63 -26.47 -37.14
N ASN A 7 56.70 -26.61 -35.82
CA ASN A 7 55.55 -26.30 -34.96
C ASN A 7 55.20 -24.81 -35.14
N PRO A 8 53.90 -24.45 -35.20
CA PRO A 8 53.50 -23.05 -35.26
C PRO A 8 53.96 -22.33 -33.99
N ILE A 9 54.64 -21.21 -34.17
CA ILE A 9 55.00 -20.30 -33.07
C ILE A 9 53.69 -19.73 -32.54
N ASP A 10 53.36 -19.98 -31.27
CA ASP A 10 52.21 -19.34 -30.66
C ASP A 10 52.53 -17.85 -30.46
N ILE A 11 51.84 -17.00 -31.22
CA ILE A 11 52.00 -15.55 -31.22
C ILE A 11 51.18 -14.86 -30.11
N ARG A 12 50.47 -15.64 -29.30
CA ARG A 12 49.66 -15.13 -28.18
C ARG A 12 50.58 -14.82 -27.00
N LEU A 13 50.48 -13.59 -26.50
CA LEU A 13 51.09 -13.21 -25.23
C LEU A 13 50.56 -14.12 -24.11
N PRO A 14 51.39 -14.52 -23.12
CA PRO A 14 50.94 -15.25 -21.95
C PRO A 14 49.82 -14.48 -21.24
N GLN A 15 48.84 -15.19 -20.68
CA GLN A 15 47.72 -14.56 -19.94
C GLN A 15 48.17 -13.80 -18.68
N SER A 16 49.38 -14.05 -18.17
CA SER A 16 50.00 -13.30 -17.07
C SER A 16 50.49 -11.90 -17.48
N VAL A 17 50.71 -11.66 -18.77
CA VAL A 17 51.32 -10.45 -19.30
C VAL A 17 50.27 -9.42 -19.67
N VAL A 18 50.20 -8.33 -18.90
CA VAL A 18 49.33 -7.18 -19.17
C VAL A 18 50.14 -6.02 -19.75
N LYS A 19 49.57 -5.35 -20.75
CA LYS A 19 50.13 -4.14 -21.38
C LYS A 19 49.27 -2.94 -21.07
N GLY A 20 49.90 -1.79 -20.84
CA GLY A 20 49.22 -0.54 -20.54
C GLY A 20 50.11 0.68 -20.76
N ALA A 21 49.66 1.82 -20.26
CA ALA A 21 50.41 3.06 -20.26
C ALA A 21 50.57 3.61 -18.84
N VAL A 22 51.70 4.29 -18.57
CA VAL A 22 51.89 5.08 -17.36
C VAL A 22 52.04 6.54 -17.74
N LYS A 23 51.21 7.40 -17.14
CA LYS A 23 51.27 8.87 -17.26
C LYS A 23 52.02 9.44 -16.05
N LEU A 24 52.70 10.56 -16.23
CA LEU A 24 53.32 11.31 -15.11
C LEU A 24 52.30 12.27 -14.48
N ASP A 25 52.17 12.26 -13.16
CA ASP A 25 51.33 13.23 -12.42
C ASP A 25 51.89 14.67 -12.59
N PRO A 26 51.12 15.62 -13.18
CA PRO A 26 51.56 17.01 -13.37
C PRO A 26 51.94 17.75 -12.09
N SER A 27 51.45 17.29 -10.93
CA SER A 27 51.69 17.87 -9.61
C SER A 27 52.74 17.13 -8.79
N ILE A 28 53.36 16.06 -9.32
CA ILE A 28 54.30 15.19 -8.60
C ILE A 28 55.42 15.95 -7.88
N SER A 29 55.99 16.99 -8.51
CA SER A 29 57.09 17.78 -7.96
C SER A 29 56.71 18.51 -6.66
N ASN A 30 55.43 18.78 -6.41
CA ASN A 30 54.97 19.47 -5.19
C ASN A 30 54.99 18.55 -3.97
N TYR A 31 54.89 17.24 -4.18
CA TYR A 31 54.75 16.23 -3.11
C TYR A 31 56.09 15.58 -2.72
N LEU A 32 57.17 15.90 -3.43
CA LEU A 32 58.50 15.32 -3.22
C LEU A 32 59.38 16.20 -2.33
N VAL A 33 60.17 15.57 -1.47
CA VAL A 33 61.15 16.24 -0.58
C VAL A 33 62.21 17.03 -1.38
N LYS A 34 62.56 16.55 -2.58
CA LYS A 34 63.45 17.22 -3.54
C LYS A 34 62.68 17.47 -4.85
N PRO A 35 62.08 18.66 -5.06
CA PRO A 35 61.32 18.96 -6.28
C PRO A 35 62.25 19.03 -7.50
N PHE A 36 61.84 18.39 -8.60
CA PHE A 36 62.52 18.50 -9.90
C PHE A 36 61.69 19.35 -10.89
N LYS A 37 62.36 19.90 -11.90
CA LYS A 37 61.69 20.64 -12.99
C LYS A 37 60.86 19.68 -13.83
N PHE A 38 59.55 19.91 -13.89
CA PHE A 38 58.63 19.07 -14.64
C PHE A 38 59.03 18.97 -16.12
N PRO A 39 59.00 17.77 -16.76
CA PRO A 39 59.41 17.61 -18.15
C PRO A 39 58.55 18.42 -19.11
N THR A 40 59.17 19.12 -20.05
CA THR A 40 58.47 19.89 -21.10
C THR A 40 58.36 19.14 -22.43
N ASP A 41 59.09 18.03 -22.60
CA ASP A 41 58.98 17.16 -23.77
C ASP A 41 57.78 16.20 -23.61
N PRO A 42 56.81 16.18 -24.55
CA PRO A 42 55.66 15.27 -24.50
C PRO A 42 56.02 13.79 -24.36
N ARG A 43 57.22 13.38 -24.81
CA ARG A 43 57.68 11.99 -24.72
C ARG A 43 57.95 11.53 -23.29
N ASN A 44 58.26 12.46 -22.39
CA ASN A 44 58.56 12.18 -20.99
C ASN A 44 57.33 12.36 -20.08
N LEU A 45 56.14 12.56 -20.67
CA LEU A 45 54.87 12.66 -19.95
C LEU A 45 54.13 11.33 -19.83
N SER A 46 54.45 10.35 -20.69
CA SER A 46 53.85 9.01 -20.63
C SER A 46 54.69 7.96 -21.34
N CYS A 47 54.75 6.74 -20.79
CA CYS A 47 55.42 5.59 -21.39
C CYS A 47 54.46 4.40 -21.57
N TYR A 48 54.70 3.57 -22.59
CA TYR A 48 54.00 2.31 -22.80
C TYR A 48 54.79 1.17 -22.17
N VAL A 49 54.14 0.40 -21.32
CA VAL A 49 54.80 -0.61 -20.50
C VAL A 49 54.07 -1.94 -20.51
N GLN A 50 54.83 -2.98 -20.20
CA GLN A 50 54.36 -4.35 -20.03
C GLN A 50 54.71 -4.76 -18.60
N TYR A 51 53.79 -5.47 -17.96
CA TYR A 51 53.96 -6.01 -16.62
C TYR A 51 53.51 -7.48 -16.63
N ASP A 52 54.37 -8.38 -16.19
CA ASP A 52 54.05 -9.80 -16.03
C ASP A 52 53.70 -10.10 -14.57
N LYS A 53 52.44 -10.44 -14.33
CA LYS A 53 51.91 -10.77 -13.00
C LYS A 53 52.59 -11.97 -12.32
N SER A 54 53.37 -12.76 -13.05
CA SER A 54 54.05 -13.96 -12.53
C SER A 54 55.52 -13.76 -12.19
N THR A 55 56.16 -12.70 -12.70
CA THR A 55 57.62 -12.47 -12.53
C THR A 55 57.99 -11.10 -12.00
N ASP A 56 57.21 -10.06 -12.27
CA ASP A 56 57.64 -8.68 -12.05
C ASP A 56 57.21 -8.18 -10.67
N THR A 57 58.15 -7.69 -9.85
CA THR A 57 57.77 -6.96 -8.63
C THR A 57 57.36 -5.52 -8.94
N ILE A 58 56.48 -4.92 -8.12
CA ILE A 58 56.08 -3.51 -8.30
C ILE A 58 57.29 -2.58 -8.19
N ALA A 59 58.25 -2.88 -7.32
CA ALA A 59 59.46 -2.08 -7.14
C ALA A 59 60.36 -2.09 -8.40
N GLU A 60 60.52 -3.22 -9.07
CA GLU A 60 61.28 -3.32 -10.33
C GLU A 60 60.54 -2.68 -11.50
N PHE A 61 59.22 -2.88 -11.56
CA PHE A 61 58.36 -2.21 -12.54
C PHE A 61 58.43 -0.69 -12.40
N LEU A 62 58.36 -0.17 -11.17
CA LEU A 62 58.48 1.26 -10.89
C LEU A 62 59.87 1.80 -11.28
N LYS A 63 60.96 1.09 -10.96
CA LYS A 63 62.31 1.47 -11.42
C LYS A 63 62.40 1.53 -12.95
N ASN A 64 61.78 0.58 -13.65
CA ASN A 64 61.72 0.58 -15.11
C ASN A 64 60.93 1.77 -15.68
N VAL A 65 59.78 2.10 -15.08
CA VAL A 65 58.95 3.28 -15.44
C VAL A 65 59.72 4.58 -15.21
N THR A 66 60.31 4.77 -14.03
CA THR A 66 61.07 5.99 -13.65
C THR A 66 62.24 6.22 -14.62
N ARG A 67 62.95 5.15 -15.01
CA ARG A 67 64.02 5.19 -16.02
C ARG A 67 63.50 5.54 -17.42
N GLN A 68 62.34 5.04 -17.83
CA GLN A 68 61.75 5.37 -19.14
C GLN A 68 61.23 6.81 -19.24
N LEU A 69 60.88 7.44 -18.12
CA LEU A 69 60.42 8.83 -18.05
C LEU A 69 61.55 9.84 -17.75
N GLU A 70 62.81 9.39 -17.76
CA GLU A 70 64.02 10.19 -17.49
C GLU A 70 63.97 10.98 -16.16
N LEU A 71 63.30 10.41 -15.15
CA LEU A 71 63.19 11.02 -13.82
C LEU A 71 64.46 10.78 -12.98
N PRO A 72 64.74 11.63 -11.98
CA PRO A 72 65.92 11.46 -11.13
C PRO A 72 65.92 10.10 -10.44
N GLU A 73 67.04 9.37 -10.54
CA GLU A 73 67.36 8.27 -9.64
C GLU A 73 67.59 8.87 -8.25
N VAL A 74 66.64 8.64 -7.33
CA VAL A 74 66.72 9.08 -5.93
C VAL A 74 67.16 7.90 -5.08
N ASP A 75 68.07 8.15 -4.14
CA ASP A 75 68.72 7.12 -3.30
C ASP A 75 67.74 6.24 -2.50
N ASP A 76 66.53 6.74 -2.23
CA ASP A 76 65.46 6.01 -1.54
C ASP A 76 64.39 5.48 -2.50
N VAL A 77 64.24 4.14 -2.51
CA VAL A 77 63.24 3.38 -3.30
C VAL A 77 61.80 3.85 -3.02
N ASP A 78 61.55 4.39 -1.82
CA ASP A 78 60.25 4.88 -1.35
C ASP A 78 59.92 6.32 -1.80
N SER A 79 60.49 6.81 -2.91
CA SER A 79 60.23 8.18 -3.40
C SER A 79 58.94 8.31 -4.22
N TYR A 80 58.60 7.28 -5.01
CA TYR A 80 57.52 7.29 -5.99
C TYR A 80 56.54 6.12 -5.76
N SER A 81 55.34 6.21 -6.32
CA SER A 81 54.36 5.12 -6.36
C SER A 81 53.46 5.23 -7.60
N LEU A 82 52.66 4.19 -7.84
CA LEU A 82 51.72 4.11 -8.96
C LEU A 82 50.28 4.14 -8.42
N VAL A 83 49.40 4.82 -9.16
CA VAL A 83 47.97 4.96 -8.85
C VAL A 83 47.14 4.58 -10.09
N PHE A 84 46.02 3.90 -9.90
CA PHE A 84 45.07 3.61 -10.98
C PHE A 84 44.33 4.89 -11.43
N GLU A 85 44.32 5.22 -12.73
CA GLU A 85 43.65 6.43 -13.23
C GLU A 85 42.12 6.41 -12.96
N ASP A 86 41.47 5.25 -13.10
CA ASP A 86 40.02 5.10 -12.97
C ASP A 86 39.50 5.39 -11.55
N ASN A 87 40.23 4.94 -10.52
CA ASN A 87 39.76 4.92 -9.13
C ASN A 87 40.58 5.81 -8.18
N GLY A 88 41.76 6.30 -8.58
CA GLY A 88 42.65 7.10 -7.72
C GLY A 88 43.30 6.33 -6.56
N VAL A 89 43.31 5.00 -6.61
CA VAL A 89 43.82 4.08 -5.59
C VAL A 89 45.27 3.66 -5.90
N PHE A 90 46.12 3.56 -4.88
CA PHE A 90 47.52 3.11 -5.01
C PHE A 90 47.61 1.64 -5.43
N VAL A 91 48.57 1.33 -6.29
CA VAL A 91 48.92 -0.03 -6.71
C VAL A 91 49.78 -0.66 -5.61
N SER A 92 49.28 -1.74 -5.02
CA SER A 92 50.00 -2.61 -4.07
C SER A 92 50.03 -4.05 -4.60
N GLU A 93 50.88 -4.92 -4.03
CA GLU A 93 51.03 -6.30 -4.48
C GLU A 93 49.70 -7.07 -4.40
N GLU A 94 48.90 -6.83 -3.36
CA GLU A 94 47.53 -7.35 -3.19
C GLU A 94 46.55 -6.91 -4.31
N ARG A 95 46.84 -5.82 -5.02
CA ARG A 95 45.97 -5.22 -6.05
C ARG A 95 46.47 -5.43 -7.47
N VAL A 96 47.57 -6.16 -7.67
CA VAL A 96 48.12 -6.50 -8.99
C VAL A 96 47.08 -7.22 -9.87
N ASP A 97 46.19 -8.01 -9.27
CA ASP A 97 45.11 -8.68 -9.99
C ASP A 97 44.13 -7.72 -10.68
N MET A 98 43.97 -6.50 -10.15
CA MET A 98 43.10 -5.47 -10.74
C MET A 98 43.64 -4.93 -12.07
N LEU A 99 44.93 -5.11 -12.39
CA LEU A 99 45.51 -4.73 -13.68
C LEU A 99 44.90 -5.58 -14.80
N LYS A 100 44.19 -4.93 -15.71
CA LYS A 100 43.61 -5.51 -16.93
C LYS A 100 44.39 -5.06 -18.17
N GLN A 101 44.22 -5.78 -19.28
CA GLN A 101 44.82 -5.39 -20.55
C GLN A 101 44.33 -4.00 -20.98
N GLY A 102 45.26 -3.09 -21.31
CA GLY A 102 44.97 -1.69 -21.64
C GLY A 102 44.89 -0.76 -20.43
N PHE A 103 45.43 -1.16 -19.26
CA PHE A 103 45.45 -0.32 -18.06
C PHE A 103 46.10 1.05 -18.29
N ILE A 104 45.67 2.05 -17.54
CA ILE A 104 46.38 3.33 -17.40
C ILE A 104 46.67 3.58 -15.93
N LEU A 105 47.96 3.79 -15.63
CA LEU A 105 48.43 4.18 -14.30
C LEU A 105 48.98 5.60 -14.34
N ILE A 106 49.02 6.23 -13.17
CA ILE A 106 49.65 7.51 -12.92
C ILE A 106 50.85 7.27 -12.01
N LEU A 107 52.05 7.64 -12.45
CA LEU A 107 53.23 7.71 -11.60
C LEU A 107 53.16 9.00 -10.78
N THR A 108 53.22 8.86 -9.46
CA THR A 108 53.13 9.95 -8.51
C THR A 108 54.10 9.75 -7.32
N ALA A 109 54.06 10.61 -6.32
CA ALA A 109 54.87 10.48 -5.11
C ALA A 109 54.44 9.27 -4.26
N SER A 110 55.34 8.76 -3.43
CA SER A 110 55.01 7.65 -2.53
C SER A 110 53.96 8.05 -1.48
N PRO A 111 53.21 7.08 -0.92
CA PRO A 111 52.30 7.32 0.20
C PRO A 111 52.99 8.03 1.37
N GLY A 112 54.24 7.65 1.70
CA GLY A 112 55.03 8.30 2.76
C GLY A 112 55.35 9.77 2.47
N ASN A 113 55.69 10.11 1.22
CA ASN A 113 55.90 11.50 0.80
C ASN A 113 54.59 12.31 0.83
N TYR A 114 53.47 11.71 0.42
CA TYR A 114 52.16 12.33 0.58
C TYR A 114 51.81 12.58 2.05
N VAL A 115 52.07 11.64 2.95
CA VAL A 115 51.91 11.83 4.39
C VAL A 115 52.77 12.99 4.89
N GLN A 116 54.05 13.06 4.55
CA GLN A 116 54.93 14.17 4.95
C GLN A 116 54.46 15.53 4.42
N PHE A 117 53.99 15.59 3.17
CA PHE A 117 53.44 16.81 2.57
C PHE A 117 52.17 17.26 3.31
N VAL A 118 51.21 16.36 3.50
CA VAL A 118 49.96 16.62 4.21
C VAL A 118 50.23 17.04 5.65
N GLU A 119 51.07 16.31 6.38
CA GLU A 119 51.47 16.63 7.75
C GLU A 119 52.10 18.02 7.86
N LYS A 120 53.09 18.33 7.01
CA LYS A 120 53.75 19.65 7.01
C LYS A 120 52.77 20.78 6.67
N ALA A 121 51.88 20.57 5.72
CA ALA A 121 50.84 21.53 5.35
C ALA A 121 49.79 21.70 6.45
N LEU A 122 49.40 20.63 7.16
CA LEU A 122 48.50 20.69 8.31
C LEU A 122 49.16 21.34 9.53
N GLU A 123 50.45 21.09 9.78
CA GLU A 123 51.20 21.71 10.87
C GLU A 123 51.35 23.23 10.64
N THR A 124 51.82 23.64 9.46
CA THR A 124 52.17 25.04 9.13
C THR A 124 51.05 25.87 8.50
N GLY A 125 49.96 25.23 8.04
CA GLY A 125 48.89 25.88 7.29
C GLY A 125 48.03 26.83 8.14
N SER A 126 47.72 28.01 7.58
CA SER A 126 46.81 28.97 8.19
C SER A 126 45.35 28.66 7.85
N GLU A 127 44.43 28.99 8.75
CA GLU A 127 43.03 28.52 8.69
C GLU A 127 42.24 28.95 7.44
N TYR A 128 42.67 30.05 6.81
CA TYR A 128 42.03 30.63 5.62
C TYR A 128 42.82 30.39 4.32
N SER A 129 43.94 29.64 4.36
CA SER A 129 44.75 29.40 3.18
C SER A 129 44.09 28.40 2.21
N GLN A 130 43.94 28.80 0.94
CA GLN A 130 43.43 27.92 -0.12
C GLN A 130 44.30 26.68 -0.33
N GLU A 131 45.59 26.76 -0.01
CA GLU A 131 46.53 25.65 -0.09
C GLU A 131 46.23 24.56 0.97
N THR A 132 45.91 24.96 2.21
CA THR A 132 45.45 24.02 3.25
C THR A 132 44.13 23.37 2.85
N LEU A 133 43.18 24.13 2.30
CA LEU A 133 41.90 23.57 1.84
C LEU A 133 42.08 22.56 0.69
N LYS A 134 42.93 22.85 -0.29
CA LYS A 134 43.30 21.88 -1.34
C LYS A 134 43.98 20.64 -0.78
N THR A 135 44.81 20.79 0.25
CA THR A 135 45.50 19.68 0.90
C THR A 135 44.54 18.82 1.73
N LEU A 136 43.56 19.42 2.39
CA LEU A 136 42.47 18.70 3.06
C LEU A 136 41.61 17.91 2.05
N GLN A 137 41.23 18.50 0.92
CA GLN A 137 40.51 17.79 -0.15
C GLN A 137 41.31 16.63 -0.74
N LEU A 138 42.62 16.82 -0.93
CA LEU A 138 43.54 15.75 -1.33
C LEU A 138 43.58 14.64 -0.28
N MET A 139 43.68 14.99 1.00
CA MET A 139 43.70 14.05 2.11
C MET A 139 42.38 13.28 2.24
N GLU A 140 41.22 13.90 2.05
CA GLU A 140 39.90 13.23 2.07
C GLU A 140 39.77 12.18 0.96
N ARG A 141 40.41 12.41 -0.19
CA ARG A 141 40.52 11.42 -1.27
C ARG A 141 41.47 10.28 -0.89
N LEU A 142 42.66 10.60 -0.36
CA LEU A 142 43.69 9.60 0.00
C LEU A 142 43.29 8.76 1.22
N ALA A 143 42.51 9.31 2.16
CA ALA A 143 42.02 8.65 3.37
C ALA A 143 41.18 7.39 3.12
N LYS A 144 40.65 7.23 1.90
CA LYS A 144 39.88 6.06 1.46
C LYS A 144 40.75 4.87 1.06
N ASP A 145 42.07 5.03 1.02
CA ASP A 145 43.01 3.98 0.60
C ASP A 145 43.76 3.38 1.79
N LYS A 146 43.59 2.06 1.99
CA LYS A 146 44.42 1.20 2.86
C LYS A 146 45.92 1.54 2.82
N VAL A 147 46.51 1.69 1.64
CA VAL A 147 47.97 1.87 1.48
C VAL A 147 48.42 3.23 2.02
N PHE A 148 47.57 4.26 1.87
CA PHE A 148 47.80 5.56 2.48
C PHE A 148 47.61 5.51 4.00
N LEU A 149 46.55 4.85 4.48
CA LEU A 149 46.28 4.65 5.90
C LEU A 149 47.44 3.96 6.62
N GLU A 150 48.00 2.88 6.05
CA GLU A 150 49.17 2.18 6.60
C GLU A 150 50.41 3.09 6.69
N ALA A 151 50.63 3.95 5.70
CA ALA A 151 51.70 4.95 5.75
C ALA A 151 51.41 6.04 6.80
N TYR A 152 50.16 6.41 7.00
CA TYR A 152 49.73 7.42 7.96
C TYR A 152 49.81 6.92 9.41
N GLU A 153 49.44 5.66 9.66
CA GLU A 153 49.58 5.01 10.97
C GLU A 153 51.05 4.86 11.41
N LYS A 154 51.99 4.67 10.48
CA LYS A 154 53.44 4.63 10.78
C LYS A 154 53.97 5.95 11.37
N VAL A 155 53.30 7.07 11.11
CA VAL A 155 53.64 8.42 11.62
C VAL A 155 52.76 8.82 12.82
N SER A 156 51.94 7.89 13.33
CA SER A 156 50.90 8.15 14.35
C SER A 156 49.93 9.27 13.95
N GLY A 157 49.66 9.42 12.64
CA GLY A 157 48.86 10.52 12.10
C GLY A 157 47.43 10.59 12.68
N MET A 158 46.82 9.45 12.99
CA MET A 158 45.50 9.39 13.65
C MET A 158 45.47 10.15 14.99
N GLU A 159 46.53 10.01 15.80
CA GLU A 159 46.65 10.72 17.08
C GLU A 159 46.84 12.22 16.88
N LYS A 160 47.54 12.62 15.81
CA LYS A 160 47.67 14.03 15.42
C LYS A 160 46.36 14.65 14.95
N ILE A 161 45.53 13.94 14.16
CA ILE A 161 44.18 14.42 13.79
C ILE A 161 43.32 14.62 15.04
N ILE A 162 43.32 13.63 15.95
CA ILE A 162 42.63 13.72 17.23
C ILE A 162 43.14 14.92 18.04
N LEU A 163 44.44 15.22 18.02
CA LEU A 163 45.03 16.41 18.66
C LEU A 163 44.67 17.73 17.97
N TYR A 164 44.59 17.78 16.64
CA TYR A 164 44.15 18.97 15.90
C TYR A 164 42.69 19.30 16.19
N ILE A 165 41.83 18.28 16.27
CA ILE A 165 40.43 18.44 16.69
C ILE A 165 40.37 18.95 18.15
N LYS A 166 41.08 18.31 19.09
CA LYS A 166 41.15 18.78 20.50
C LYS A 166 41.67 20.20 20.67
N SER A 167 42.54 20.68 19.77
CA SER A 167 43.10 22.03 19.84
C SER A 167 42.24 23.11 19.16
N GLY A 168 41.05 22.75 18.64
CA GLY A 168 40.16 23.68 17.95
C GLY A 168 40.75 24.22 16.65
N LYS A 169 41.68 23.48 16.01
CA LYS A 169 42.34 23.93 14.78
C LYS A 169 41.32 23.99 13.64
N PHE A 170 41.27 25.11 12.92
CA PHE A 170 40.25 25.43 11.90
C PHE A 170 38.85 25.78 12.44
N SER A 171 38.69 25.98 13.76
CA SER A 171 37.40 26.36 14.39
C SER A 171 36.76 27.64 13.85
N GLN A 172 37.51 28.47 13.12
CA GLN A 172 37.02 29.70 12.48
C GLN A 172 36.64 29.55 11.00
N ASN A 173 36.87 28.38 10.37
CA ASN A 173 36.58 28.11 8.97
C ASN A 173 35.82 26.79 8.81
N GLY A 174 34.49 26.89 8.67
CA GLY A 174 33.60 25.73 8.64
C GLY A 174 33.84 24.74 7.49
N ILE A 175 34.42 25.17 6.36
CA ILE A 175 34.74 24.26 5.25
C ILE A 175 35.95 23.41 5.62
N SER A 176 37.04 24.03 6.09
CA SER A 176 38.25 23.32 6.52
C SER A 176 37.97 22.38 7.71
N LEU A 177 37.13 22.83 8.65
CA LEU A 177 36.69 22.01 9.80
C LEU A 177 35.82 20.82 9.37
N SER A 178 34.87 21.04 8.44
CA SER A 178 34.04 19.98 7.87
C SER A 178 34.89 18.91 7.18
N SER A 179 35.87 19.32 6.36
CA SER A 179 36.84 18.39 5.77
C SER A 179 37.67 17.66 6.82
N LEU A 180 38.16 18.32 7.89
CA LEU A 180 38.91 17.66 8.96
C LEU A 180 38.08 16.55 9.65
N PHE A 181 36.80 16.82 9.95
CA PHE A 181 35.88 15.83 10.51
C PHE A 181 35.56 14.68 9.54
N ASN A 182 35.35 14.98 8.25
CA ASN A 182 35.13 13.95 7.22
C ASN A 182 36.37 13.07 7.02
N ILE A 183 37.58 13.65 7.05
CA ILE A 183 38.85 12.93 7.00
C ILE A 183 38.98 12.00 8.21
N PHE A 184 38.72 12.51 9.43
CA PHE A 184 38.73 11.70 10.65
C PHE A 184 37.78 10.51 10.52
N LEU A 185 36.52 10.73 10.14
CA LEU A 185 35.55 9.65 9.97
C LEU A 185 35.97 8.64 8.88
N THR A 186 36.47 9.12 7.74
CA THR A 186 36.91 8.27 6.62
C THR A 186 38.11 7.41 6.99
N LEU A 187 39.09 7.95 7.72
CA LEU A 187 40.24 7.19 8.20
C LEU A 187 39.81 6.17 9.26
N MET A 188 38.90 6.53 10.17
CA MET A 188 38.37 5.60 11.17
C MET A 188 37.56 4.46 10.54
N SER A 189 36.77 4.70 9.48
CA SER A 189 36.06 3.64 8.76
C SER A 189 37.01 2.75 7.96
N THR A 190 38.00 3.33 7.28
CA THR A 190 39.01 2.57 6.54
C THR A 190 39.86 1.71 7.49
N LEU A 191 40.16 2.22 8.70
CA LEU A 191 40.84 1.46 9.75
C LEU A 191 39.96 0.35 10.33
N GLU A 192 38.65 0.55 10.44
CA GLU A 192 37.72 -0.50 10.92
C GLU A 192 37.65 -1.70 9.96
N GLU A 193 37.73 -1.45 8.64
CA GLU A 193 37.80 -2.49 7.60
C GLU A 193 39.12 -3.30 7.64
N GLN A 194 40.25 -2.66 7.99
CA GLN A 194 41.56 -3.31 8.02
C GLN A 194 41.90 -3.97 9.36
N ASN A 195 41.57 -3.30 10.48
CA ASN A 195 41.90 -3.73 11.83
C ASN A 195 40.88 -3.18 12.85
N SER A 196 39.77 -3.89 12.99
CA SER A 196 38.64 -3.47 13.83
C SER A 196 38.99 -3.31 15.31
N ASP A 197 39.96 -4.07 15.83
CA ASP A 197 40.40 -3.92 17.24
C ASP A 197 41.22 -2.66 17.45
N ARG A 198 42.07 -2.25 16.50
CA ARG A 198 42.79 -0.98 16.56
C ARG A 198 41.85 0.23 16.40
N ALA A 199 40.89 0.16 15.49
CA ALA A 199 39.83 1.17 15.36
C ALA A 199 39.02 1.31 16.66
N ARG A 200 38.65 0.18 17.28
CA ARG A 200 37.97 0.13 18.59
C ARG A 200 38.79 0.79 19.69
N ALA A 201 40.10 0.55 19.75
CA ALA A 201 40.99 1.19 20.72
C ALA A 201 41.02 2.73 20.57
N TYR A 202 41.04 3.25 19.33
CA TYR A 202 40.96 4.70 19.09
C TYR A 202 39.59 5.28 19.50
N TRP A 203 38.47 4.61 19.20
CA TRP A 203 37.12 5.06 19.62
C TRP A 203 36.99 5.19 21.14
N TYR A 204 37.38 4.16 21.91
CA TYR A 204 37.36 4.22 23.38
C TYR A 204 38.45 5.12 23.97
N GLY A 205 39.51 5.43 23.21
CA GLY A 205 40.59 6.34 23.59
C GLY A 205 40.28 7.83 23.37
N LEU A 206 39.12 8.19 22.81
CA LEU A 206 38.70 9.58 22.68
C LEU A 206 38.52 10.23 24.06
N THR A 207 39.25 11.32 24.32
CA THR A 207 39.19 12.03 25.61
C THR A 207 38.05 13.02 25.65
N ASN A 208 37.65 13.39 26.86
CA ASN A 208 36.54 14.31 27.11
C ASN A 208 36.69 15.63 26.33
N ASP A 209 37.90 16.19 26.25
CA ASP A 209 38.14 17.47 25.55
C ASP A 209 37.80 17.40 24.05
N PHE A 210 38.02 16.24 23.41
CA PHE A 210 37.66 16.03 21.99
C PHE A 210 36.14 16.11 21.82
N ILE A 211 35.40 15.45 22.71
CA ILE A 211 33.93 15.42 22.68
C ILE A 211 33.36 16.81 22.95
N SER A 212 33.91 17.53 23.95
CA SER A 212 33.47 18.89 24.28
C SER A 212 33.74 19.89 23.16
N GLU A 213 34.86 19.77 22.43
CA GLU A 213 35.14 20.64 21.27
C GLU A 213 34.16 20.37 20.11
N VAL A 214 33.97 19.10 19.70
CA VAL A 214 33.01 18.74 18.63
C VAL A 214 31.57 19.14 19.02
N ALA A 215 31.19 18.93 20.29
CA ALA A 215 29.88 19.34 20.80
C ALA A 215 29.71 20.87 20.87
N SER A 216 30.78 21.64 21.06
CA SER A 216 30.70 23.11 21.14
C SER A 216 30.13 23.75 19.87
N HIS A 217 30.41 23.15 18.71
CA HIS A 217 29.89 23.53 17.40
C HIS A 217 28.40 23.23 17.21
N ILE A 218 27.88 22.22 17.91
CA ILE A 218 26.44 21.87 17.89
C ILE A 218 25.68 22.73 18.90
N SER A 219 26.24 22.93 20.09
CA SER A 219 25.57 23.64 21.19
C SER A 219 25.61 25.17 21.07
N GLY A 220 26.06 25.70 19.92
CA GLY A 220 26.08 27.13 19.62
C GLY A 220 27.06 27.95 20.46
N ARG A 221 28.04 27.29 21.12
CA ARG A 221 29.05 27.96 21.95
C ARG A 221 30.14 28.60 21.08
N THR A 222 30.34 28.13 19.86
CA THR A 222 31.27 28.70 18.87
C THR A 222 30.59 29.78 18.03
N LYS A 223 31.33 30.86 17.69
CA LYS A 223 30.84 31.96 16.84
C LYS A 223 30.68 31.59 15.34
N LEU A 224 30.99 30.35 14.97
CA LEU A 224 30.95 29.87 13.59
C LEU A 224 29.59 29.23 13.28
N GLU A 225 28.79 29.85 12.41
CA GLU A 225 27.53 29.30 11.90
C GLU A 225 27.68 28.80 10.45
N SER A 226 28.43 27.72 10.23
CA SER A 226 28.46 27.00 8.94
C SER A 226 27.63 25.72 9.01
N ASN A 227 26.80 25.50 7.99
CA ASN A 227 25.96 24.31 7.86
C ASN A 227 26.83 23.05 7.63
N GLU A 228 27.95 23.21 6.93
CA GLU A 228 28.92 22.17 6.60
C GLU A 228 29.64 21.65 7.85
N SER A 229 30.11 22.55 8.72
CA SER A 229 30.73 22.17 9.99
C SER A 229 29.71 21.58 10.97
N LEU A 230 28.49 22.12 11.02
CA LEU A 230 27.44 21.59 11.89
C LEU A 230 27.03 20.16 11.47
N THR A 231 26.82 19.92 10.17
CA THR A 231 26.49 18.58 9.64
C THR A 231 27.60 17.58 9.93
N ALA A 232 28.87 17.96 9.71
CA ALA A 232 30.01 17.10 10.01
C ALA A 232 30.16 16.81 11.52
N SER A 233 29.95 17.82 12.38
CA SER A 233 29.97 17.65 13.84
C SER A 233 28.89 16.67 14.32
N LEU A 234 27.65 16.82 13.81
CA LEU A 234 26.52 15.92 14.12
C LEU A 234 26.83 14.47 13.71
N ASN A 235 27.42 14.28 12.53
CA ASN A 235 27.83 12.97 12.05
C ASN A 235 28.93 12.36 12.94
N VAL A 236 29.94 13.14 13.36
CA VAL A 236 30.97 12.66 14.29
C VAL A 236 30.36 12.15 15.59
N ILE A 237 29.41 12.89 16.19
CA ILE A 237 28.75 12.45 17.43
C ILE A 237 27.85 11.22 17.22
N ASP A 238 27.10 11.13 16.11
CA ASP A 238 26.28 9.96 15.80
C ASP A 238 27.15 8.69 15.60
N PHE A 239 28.33 8.80 14.99
CA PHE A 239 29.31 7.71 14.91
C PHE A 239 29.88 7.35 16.30
N ILE A 240 30.25 8.33 17.13
CA ILE A 240 30.73 8.09 18.50
C ILE A 240 29.67 7.32 19.31
N LEU A 241 28.40 7.73 19.29
CA LEU A 241 27.32 7.04 20.00
C LEU A 241 27.17 5.59 19.54
N LYS A 242 27.17 5.35 18.22
CA LYS A 242 27.04 4.00 17.65
C LYS A 242 28.20 3.06 18.00
N LYS A 243 29.41 3.59 18.21
CA LYS A 243 30.63 2.78 18.46
C LYS A 243 31.00 2.69 19.94
N CYS A 244 30.98 3.80 20.67
CA CYS A 244 31.37 3.88 22.08
C CYS A 244 30.23 3.48 23.04
N GLN A 245 28.98 3.49 22.57
CA GLN A 245 27.78 3.18 23.35
C GLN A 245 27.75 3.95 24.69
N ASN A 246 27.51 3.25 25.80
CA ASN A 246 27.23 3.86 27.11
C ASN A 246 28.45 4.57 27.74
N SER A 247 29.67 4.31 27.27
CA SER A 247 30.91 4.78 27.92
C SER A 247 31.09 6.31 27.92
N GLN A 248 30.52 7.00 26.93
CA GLN A 248 30.64 8.46 26.75
C GLN A 248 29.29 9.19 26.83
N LEU A 249 28.20 8.46 27.07
CA LEU A 249 26.83 8.97 26.95
C LEU A 249 26.50 10.10 27.93
N CYS A 250 26.91 9.98 29.20
CA CYS A 250 26.70 11.03 30.22
C CYS A 250 27.43 12.34 29.88
N GLN A 251 28.57 12.28 29.20
CA GLN A 251 29.27 13.50 28.76
C GLN A 251 28.56 14.12 27.55
N LEU A 252 28.17 13.29 26.58
CA LEU A 252 27.46 13.74 25.39
C LEU A 252 26.13 14.44 25.73
N GLN A 253 25.36 13.92 26.69
CA GLN A 253 24.15 14.59 27.18
C GLN A 253 24.45 15.98 27.78
N ARG A 254 25.50 16.09 28.59
CA ARG A 254 25.89 17.38 29.22
C ARG A 254 26.34 18.41 28.19
N GLU A 255 27.00 17.98 27.11
CA GLU A 255 27.59 18.90 26.14
C GLU A 255 26.68 19.18 24.94
N VAL A 256 25.73 18.30 24.61
CA VAL A 256 24.74 18.44 23.52
C VAL A 256 23.31 18.46 24.11
N PRO A 257 22.83 19.61 24.61
CA PRO A 257 21.49 19.71 25.17
C PRO A 257 20.42 19.66 24.06
N PHE A 258 19.27 19.06 24.37
CA PHE A 258 18.20 18.85 23.40
C PHE A 258 17.60 20.16 22.88
N GLU A 259 17.64 21.24 23.66
CA GLU A 259 17.21 22.59 23.26
C GLU A 259 18.02 23.09 22.06
N SER A 260 19.34 22.85 22.03
CA SER A 260 20.21 23.21 20.90
C SER A 260 19.87 22.37 19.66
N LEU A 261 19.58 21.08 19.83
CA LEU A 261 19.15 20.22 18.72
C LEU A 261 17.80 20.69 18.13
N ILE A 262 16.82 21.01 18.99
CA ILE A 262 15.50 21.53 18.58
C ILE A 262 15.64 22.88 17.85
N MET A 263 16.56 23.74 18.27
CA MET A 263 16.84 25.01 17.58
C MET A 263 17.37 24.78 16.16
N HIS A 264 18.32 23.87 15.97
CA HIS A 264 18.93 23.62 14.65
C HIS A 264 18.01 22.94 13.65
N LEU A 265 16.94 22.28 14.12
CA LEU A 265 15.84 21.80 13.25
C LEU A 265 15.14 22.94 12.48
N GLU A 266 15.34 24.22 12.80
CA GLU A 266 14.79 25.33 12.00
C GLU A 266 15.56 25.61 10.70
N LYS A 267 16.84 25.20 10.62
CA LYS A 267 17.75 25.53 9.50
C LYS A 267 17.20 24.99 8.17
N SER A 268 17.52 25.67 7.07
CA SER A 268 16.98 25.39 5.73
C SER A 268 17.64 24.21 5.01
N ASP A 269 18.85 23.82 5.42
CA ASP A 269 19.58 22.70 4.83
C ASP A 269 18.99 21.37 5.33
N LYS A 270 18.41 20.57 4.43
CA LYS A 270 17.76 19.28 4.73
C LYS A 270 18.68 18.30 5.46
N ARG A 271 20.00 18.37 5.26
CA ARG A 271 20.98 17.48 5.88
C ARG A 271 21.01 17.63 7.41
N ILE A 272 20.82 18.85 7.90
CA ILE A 272 20.89 19.16 9.34
C ILE A 272 19.74 18.46 10.10
N PRO A 273 18.44 18.63 9.73
CA PRO A 273 17.36 17.88 10.35
C PRO A 273 17.51 16.35 10.23
N VAL A 274 17.95 15.84 9.07
CA VAL A 274 18.18 14.39 8.89
C VAL A 274 19.25 13.88 9.87
N SER A 275 20.36 14.59 10.05
CA SER A 275 21.40 14.23 11.02
C SER A 275 20.90 14.34 12.48
N ILE A 276 20.14 15.39 12.82
CA ILE A 276 19.58 15.57 14.19
C ILE A 276 18.58 14.47 14.55
N LEU A 277 17.64 14.14 13.65
CA LEU A 277 16.63 13.11 13.90
C LEU A 277 17.25 11.71 13.99
N ASN A 278 18.29 11.43 13.18
CA ASN A 278 19.11 10.22 13.34
C ASN A 278 19.83 10.22 14.70
N LEU A 279 20.47 11.33 15.08
CA LEU A 279 21.19 11.46 16.36
C LEU A 279 20.27 11.22 17.56
N MET A 280 19.08 11.83 17.59
CA MET A 280 18.07 11.60 18.63
C MET A 280 17.62 10.13 18.68
N SER A 281 17.45 9.49 17.51
CA SER A 281 17.12 8.07 17.44
C SER A 281 18.26 7.19 17.98
N SER A 282 19.49 7.42 17.54
CA SER A 282 20.69 6.70 18.00
C SER A 282 20.87 6.86 19.51
N LEU A 283 20.66 8.05 20.05
CA LEU A 283 20.75 8.32 21.48
C LEU A 283 19.72 7.50 22.28
N TYR A 284 18.47 7.40 21.83
CA TYR A 284 17.45 6.57 22.50
C TYR A 284 17.82 5.07 22.55
N TRP A 285 18.40 4.52 21.49
CA TRP A 285 18.79 3.11 21.43
C TRP A 285 20.01 2.77 22.32
N VAL A 286 20.83 3.76 22.67
CA VAL A 286 22.00 3.61 23.57
C VAL A 286 21.68 4.05 25.01
N ALA A 287 20.66 4.88 25.21
CA ALA A 287 20.25 5.43 26.51
C ALA A 287 19.85 4.35 27.54
N ASP A 288 20.03 4.69 28.82
CA ASP A 288 19.40 3.97 29.92
C ASP A 288 17.89 4.31 30.03
N GLU A 289 17.16 3.57 30.87
CA GLU A 289 15.71 3.76 31.02
C GLU A 289 15.33 5.15 31.52
N THR A 290 16.15 5.79 32.35
CA THR A 290 15.91 7.17 32.82
C THR A 290 15.97 8.18 31.66
N LEU A 291 16.97 8.06 30.79
CA LEU A 291 17.16 8.94 29.65
C LEU A 291 16.21 8.63 28.50
N LYS A 292 15.76 7.38 28.33
CA LYS A 292 14.66 7.05 27.42
C LYS A 292 13.37 7.76 27.81
N ILE A 293 13.04 7.85 29.10
CA ILE A 293 11.87 8.59 29.59
C ILE A 293 12.02 10.10 29.30
N GLU A 294 13.20 10.68 29.53
CA GLU A 294 13.50 12.08 29.20
C GLU A 294 13.33 12.35 27.69
N ILE A 295 13.91 11.51 26.83
CA ILE A 295 13.78 11.61 25.37
C ILE A 295 12.31 11.50 24.93
N LEU A 296 11.53 10.57 25.51
CA LEU A 296 10.10 10.43 25.21
C LEU A 296 9.29 11.68 25.63
N GLN A 297 9.66 12.34 26.73
CA GLN A 297 9.07 13.62 27.13
C GLN A 297 9.44 14.75 26.16
N ILE A 298 10.68 14.78 25.67
CA ILE A 298 11.16 15.75 24.67
C ILE A 298 10.46 15.56 23.32
N LEU A 299 10.25 14.34 22.86
CA LEU A 299 9.49 14.05 21.63
C LEU A 299 8.02 14.49 21.75
N LYS A 300 7.44 14.41 22.95
CA LYS A 300 6.08 14.90 23.27
C LYS A 300 6.03 16.43 23.49
N ASN A 301 7.17 17.11 23.57
CA ASN A 301 7.26 18.55 23.86
C ASN A 301 6.78 19.40 22.66
N ASN A 302 6.00 20.44 22.97
CA ASN A 302 5.51 21.44 22.02
C ASN A 302 6.60 22.12 21.18
N ALA A 303 7.81 22.31 21.72
CA ALA A 303 8.92 22.91 20.97
C ALA A 303 9.38 22.02 19.80
N PHE A 304 9.67 20.74 20.08
CA PHE A 304 10.04 19.75 19.07
C PHE A 304 8.91 19.55 18.04
N ARG A 305 7.69 19.30 18.53
CA ARG A 305 6.47 19.13 17.73
C ARG A 305 6.20 20.29 16.78
N SER A 306 6.32 21.53 17.25
CA SER A 306 6.18 22.74 16.44
C SER A 306 7.23 22.81 15.33
N MET A 307 8.47 22.43 15.62
CA MET A 307 9.55 22.44 14.62
C MET A 307 9.38 21.34 13.58
N VAL A 308 9.04 20.10 13.98
CA VAL A 308 8.73 19.02 13.02
C VAL A 308 7.51 19.38 12.17
N CYS A 309 6.47 20.01 12.74
CA CYS A 309 5.35 20.57 11.98
C CYS A 309 5.81 21.61 10.93
N LYS A 310 6.73 22.53 11.28
CA LYS A 310 7.31 23.49 10.32
C LYS A 310 8.09 22.77 9.21
N LEU A 311 8.90 21.77 9.56
CA LEU A 311 9.69 20.99 8.59
C LEU A 311 8.80 20.23 7.61
N LEU A 312 7.76 19.55 8.10
CA LEU A 312 6.81 18.82 7.25
C LEU A 312 5.99 19.77 6.35
N LYS A 313 5.58 20.94 6.86
CA LYS A 313 4.87 21.97 6.07
C LYS A 313 5.73 22.69 5.02
N ARG A 314 7.06 22.55 5.07
CA ARG A 314 8.00 23.06 4.05
C ARG A 314 8.20 22.08 2.89
N GLN A 315 7.71 20.84 2.97
CA GLN A 315 7.76 19.84 1.90
C GLN A 315 6.55 20.00 0.97
N ASP A 316 6.71 19.70 -0.32
CA ASP A 316 5.61 19.70 -1.29
C ASP A 316 4.56 18.63 -0.95
N SER A 317 3.28 18.98 -1.09
CA SER A 317 2.19 18.45 -0.25
C SER A 317 1.70 17.02 -0.52
N ILE A 318 2.50 16.15 -1.15
CA ILE A 318 2.07 14.81 -1.61
C ILE A 318 2.98 13.70 -1.08
N THR A 319 4.29 13.92 -0.95
CA THR A 319 5.25 12.90 -0.47
C THR A 319 6.35 13.52 0.37
N VAL A 320 6.61 12.96 1.56
CA VAL A 320 7.80 13.31 2.36
C VAL A 320 9.05 12.81 1.66
N ASP A 321 10.10 13.64 1.67
CA ASP A 321 11.40 13.32 1.08
C ASP A 321 11.97 11.99 1.62
N SER A 322 12.46 11.14 0.72
CA SER A 322 12.95 9.79 1.05
C SER A 322 14.09 9.79 2.08
N GLU A 323 14.90 10.85 2.11
CA GLU A 323 15.97 11.03 3.10
C GLU A 323 15.44 11.38 4.50
N LEU A 324 14.29 12.05 4.58
CA LEU A 324 13.63 12.45 5.84
C LEU A 324 12.69 11.36 6.37
N THR A 325 12.14 10.53 5.48
CA THR A 325 11.28 9.39 5.86
C THR A 325 12.01 8.39 6.75
N LYS A 326 13.27 8.04 6.46
CA LYS A 326 14.03 7.05 7.27
C LYS A 326 14.28 7.50 8.73
N PRO A 327 14.75 8.73 9.03
CA PRO A 327 14.83 9.23 10.40
C PRO A 327 13.47 9.31 11.09
N LEU A 328 12.41 9.73 10.38
CA LEU A 328 11.08 9.83 10.98
C LEU A 328 10.50 8.44 11.32
N LEU A 329 10.71 7.42 10.49
CA LEU A 329 10.32 6.04 10.81
C LEU A 329 11.00 5.56 12.10
N LYS A 330 12.31 5.75 12.26
CA LYS A 330 13.01 5.40 13.53
C LYS A 330 12.42 6.09 14.76
N LEU A 331 11.99 7.35 14.63
CA LEU A 331 11.32 8.07 15.72
C LEU A 331 9.87 7.60 15.93
N GLN A 332 9.19 7.16 14.87
CA GLN A 332 7.90 6.48 14.98
C GLN A 332 8.08 5.18 15.77
N ASP A 333 9.07 4.36 15.45
CA ASP A 333 9.37 3.09 16.16
C ASP A 333 9.61 3.32 17.66
N ILE A 334 10.27 4.42 18.03
CA ILE A 334 10.49 4.82 19.42
C ILE A 334 9.17 5.15 20.13
N ILE A 335 8.28 5.91 19.48
CA ILE A 335 6.94 6.24 20.00
C ILE A 335 6.06 4.98 20.07
N MET A 336 6.11 4.11 19.06
CA MET A 336 5.38 2.84 19.03
C MET A 336 5.89 1.86 20.08
N SER A 337 7.19 1.86 20.38
CA SER A 337 7.79 1.04 21.45
C SER A 337 7.25 1.40 22.84
N ASP A 338 7.11 2.70 23.16
CA ASP A 338 6.45 3.18 24.40
C ASP A 338 4.98 2.71 24.47
N LEU A 339 4.23 2.88 23.38
CA LEU A 339 2.82 2.44 23.30
C LEU A 339 2.67 0.91 23.36
N SER A 340 3.58 0.16 22.75
CA SER A 340 3.64 -1.30 22.75
C SER A 340 3.94 -1.86 24.14
N ALA A 341 4.91 -1.27 24.85
CA ALA A 341 5.22 -1.63 26.23
C ALA A 341 4.00 -1.42 27.16
N LYS A 342 3.23 -0.34 26.97
CA LYS A 342 1.96 -0.08 27.68
C LYS A 342 0.85 -1.06 27.29
N ALA A 343 0.69 -1.37 26.00
CA ALA A 343 -0.33 -2.30 25.51
C ALA A 343 -0.10 -3.76 25.94
N LEU A 344 1.17 -4.14 26.11
CA LEU A 344 1.57 -5.47 26.58
C LEU A 344 1.67 -5.57 28.12
N LYS A 345 1.71 -4.45 28.84
CA LYS A 345 1.64 -4.45 30.30
C LYS A 345 0.22 -4.79 30.76
N LYS A 346 0.09 -5.86 31.55
CA LYS A 346 -1.14 -6.17 32.28
C LYS A 346 -1.37 -5.10 33.36
N PRO A 347 -2.55 -4.47 33.41
CA PRO A 347 -2.88 -3.57 34.51
C PRO A 347 -3.12 -4.35 35.79
N THR A 348 -2.90 -3.66 36.91
CA THR A 348 -3.17 -4.14 38.26
C THR A 348 -4.65 -4.00 38.61
N ASP A 349 -5.13 -4.81 39.56
CA ASP A 349 -6.52 -4.74 40.03
C ASP A 349 -6.88 -3.33 40.53
N VAL A 350 -5.91 -2.60 41.11
CA VAL A 350 -6.09 -1.20 41.54
C VAL A 350 -6.31 -0.25 40.36
N GLU A 351 -5.55 -0.39 39.28
CA GLU A 351 -5.72 0.43 38.06
C GLU A 351 -7.09 0.17 37.39
N ILE A 352 -7.58 -1.07 37.43
CA ILE A 352 -8.93 -1.43 36.91
C ILE A 352 -10.03 -0.88 37.83
N GLU A 353 -9.88 -1.00 39.14
CA GLU A 353 -10.85 -0.55 40.14
C GLU A 353 -10.94 0.99 40.20
N ILE A 354 -9.90 1.74 39.80
CA ILE A 354 -9.98 3.19 39.56
C ILE A 354 -10.97 3.52 38.45
N ILE A 355 -10.92 2.84 37.30
CA ILE A 355 -11.88 3.05 36.21
C ILE A 355 -13.29 2.66 36.63
N ARG A 356 -13.43 1.54 37.34
CA ARG A 356 -14.73 1.03 37.81
C ARG A 356 -15.46 2.02 38.72
N ASN A 357 -14.72 2.72 39.58
CA ASN A 357 -15.25 3.68 40.54
C ASN A 357 -15.31 5.13 40.01
N MET A 358 -15.12 5.35 38.70
CA MET A 358 -15.34 6.66 38.09
C MET A 358 -16.80 7.10 38.19
N GLU A 359 -17.04 8.21 38.90
CA GLU A 359 -18.36 8.87 38.97
C GLU A 359 -18.88 9.27 37.57
N SER A 360 -17.99 9.62 36.65
CA SER A 360 -18.36 9.98 35.28
C SER A 360 -18.91 8.82 34.44
N LEU A 361 -18.50 7.58 34.73
CA LEU A 361 -19.03 6.35 34.13
C LEU A 361 -20.30 5.85 34.81
N ASN A 362 -20.54 6.23 36.07
CA ASN A 362 -21.71 5.87 36.87
C ASN A 362 -22.48 7.14 37.32
N PRO A 363 -23.14 7.87 36.40
CA PRO A 363 -23.63 9.25 36.63
C PRO A 363 -24.84 9.38 37.58
N CYS A 364 -25.13 8.39 38.42
CA CYS A 364 -26.22 8.40 39.40
C CYS A 364 -25.91 9.20 40.67
N ILE A 365 -25.17 10.30 40.53
CA ILE A 365 -25.09 11.40 41.49
C ILE A 365 -25.04 12.70 40.66
N PHE A 366 -26.19 13.34 40.44
CA PHE A 366 -26.24 14.69 39.87
C PHE A 366 -27.13 15.58 40.74
N ASP A 367 -26.59 16.73 41.14
CA ASP A 367 -27.17 17.60 42.17
C ASP A 367 -28.59 18.10 41.82
N GLY A 368 -29.55 17.78 42.69
CA GLY A 368 -30.93 18.30 42.64
C GLY A 368 -31.07 19.78 43.02
N ASN A 369 -30.08 20.62 42.73
CA ASN A 369 -29.92 21.95 43.37
C ASN A 369 -29.68 23.14 42.41
N VAL A 370 -30.09 23.04 41.15
CA VAL A 370 -29.92 24.14 40.15
C VAL A 370 -31.22 24.56 39.44
N TYR A 371 -32.36 24.58 40.14
CA TYR A 371 -33.57 25.31 39.68
C TYR A 371 -34.37 25.94 40.82
N HIS A 372 -33.77 26.89 41.55
CA HIS A 372 -34.53 27.79 42.44
C HIS A 372 -33.91 29.20 42.56
N VAL A 373 -33.89 29.96 41.46
CA VAL A 373 -33.82 31.44 41.52
C VAL A 373 -34.79 32.04 40.51
N SER A 374 -35.93 32.53 40.99
CA SER A 374 -36.85 33.35 40.21
C SER A 374 -36.35 34.80 40.16
N PRO A 375 -36.44 35.48 39.01
CA PRO A 375 -36.64 36.92 38.96
C PRO A 375 -38.09 37.26 38.57
N SER A 376 -38.65 38.27 39.24
CA SER A 376 -40.08 38.62 39.15
C SER A 376 -40.43 39.59 38.02
N LYS A 377 -41.69 39.51 37.53
CA LYS A 377 -42.43 40.49 36.69
C LYS A 377 -42.01 40.48 35.19
N SER A 378 -42.91 40.61 34.21
CA SER A 378 -44.32 41.08 34.22
C SER A 378 -45.16 40.62 33.02
N SER A 379 -46.49 40.72 33.17
CA SER A 379 -47.51 41.00 32.13
C SER A 379 -48.18 39.84 31.36
N LEU A 380 -49.50 39.67 31.64
CA LEU A 380 -50.67 39.40 30.77
C LEU A 380 -50.54 38.38 29.59
N THR A 381 -51.51 37.48 29.31
CA THR A 381 -52.99 37.58 29.43
C THR A 381 -53.69 36.27 29.81
N THR A 382 -54.90 36.42 30.35
CA THR A 382 -55.93 35.42 30.72
C THR A 382 -56.54 34.56 29.59
N THR A 383 -56.90 33.32 29.93
CA THR A 383 -58.22 32.64 29.67
C THR A 383 -58.19 31.27 30.41
N THR A 384 -58.86 31.08 31.56
CA THR A 384 -60.21 30.43 31.71
C THR A 384 -60.38 29.16 30.85
N PHE A 385 -60.59 27.92 31.34
CA PHE A 385 -61.08 27.34 32.61
C PHE A 385 -60.28 26.03 32.95
N GLY A 386 -60.44 25.27 34.05
CA GLY A 386 -61.26 25.41 35.28
C GLY A 386 -62.09 24.14 35.60
N VAL A 387 -61.94 23.58 36.82
CA VAL A 387 -62.54 22.32 37.41
C VAL A 387 -62.22 21.01 36.65
N ASP A 388 -62.05 19.82 37.26
CA ASP A 388 -62.41 19.30 38.61
C ASP A 388 -61.25 18.56 39.33
N GLU A 389 -61.47 18.23 40.61
CA GLU A 389 -60.66 17.30 41.44
C GLU A 389 -60.87 15.84 41.01
N ASP A 390 -59.86 14.97 41.18
CA ASP A 390 -60.08 13.60 41.66
C ASP A 390 -58.75 12.94 42.12
N ASP A 391 -58.76 12.36 43.31
CA ASP A 391 -57.61 11.72 43.96
C ASP A 391 -57.26 10.35 43.33
N ILE A 392 -56.03 10.18 42.82
CA ILE A 392 -55.40 8.85 42.71
C ILE A 392 -54.00 8.87 43.32
N SER A 393 -53.95 8.49 44.59
CA SER A 393 -52.83 7.86 45.31
C SER A 393 -51.40 8.33 44.99
N THR A 394 -50.83 9.02 45.98
CA THR A 394 -49.39 9.01 46.28
C THR A 394 -48.86 7.58 46.45
N SER A 395 -48.49 6.95 45.33
CA SER A 395 -47.53 5.85 45.36
C SER A 395 -46.14 6.45 45.49
N SER A 396 -45.48 6.15 46.61
CA SER A 396 -44.10 6.54 46.85
C SER A 396 -43.17 5.74 45.95
N PHE A 397 -43.08 6.14 44.67
CA PHE A 397 -41.94 5.78 43.85
C PHE A 397 -40.71 6.43 44.48
N SER A 398 -39.91 5.62 45.14
CA SER A 398 -38.50 5.91 45.30
C SER A 398 -37.95 6.03 43.89
N ASP A 399 -37.56 7.24 43.46
CA ASP A 399 -36.93 7.47 42.15
C ASP A 399 -35.54 6.81 42.13
N VAL A 400 -35.53 5.49 41.95
CA VAL A 400 -34.34 4.70 41.63
C VAL A 400 -34.00 5.03 40.19
N PHE A 401 -33.21 6.09 40.00
CA PHE A 401 -32.64 6.43 38.71
C PHE A 401 -31.94 5.19 38.12
N PRO A 402 -32.26 4.78 36.87
CA PRO A 402 -31.66 3.61 36.27
C PRO A 402 -30.15 3.80 36.13
N THR A 403 -29.38 2.94 36.79
CA THR A 403 -27.93 2.87 36.65
C THR A 403 -27.55 2.21 35.34
N LEU A 404 -26.48 2.70 34.72
CA LEU A 404 -25.95 2.15 33.48
C LEU A 404 -25.37 0.75 33.78
N VAL A 405 -26.03 -0.30 33.28
CA VAL A 405 -25.60 -1.68 33.50
C VAL A 405 -24.41 -1.98 32.59
N ILE A 406 -23.23 -2.09 33.20
CA ILE A 406 -21.97 -2.43 32.53
C ILE A 406 -21.51 -3.79 33.03
N ASP A 407 -21.19 -4.72 32.12
CA ASP A 407 -20.53 -5.97 32.49
C ASP A 407 -19.03 -5.72 32.80
N TRP A 408 -18.78 -5.37 34.05
CA TRP A 408 -17.42 -5.18 34.58
C TRP A 408 -16.59 -6.48 34.58
N SER A 409 -17.22 -7.66 34.51
CA SER A 409 -16.51 -8.93 34.41
C SER A 409 -15.98 -9.16 32.98
N GLU A 410 -16.79 -8.86 31.95
CA GLU A 410 -16.33 -8.84 30.55
C GLU A 410 -15.23 -7.79 30.37
N PHE A 411 -15.40 -6.57 30.90
CA PHE A 411 -14.37 -5.53 30.83
C PHE A 411 -13.03 -5.98 31.44
N THR A 412 -13.06 -6.62 32.62
CA THR A 412 -11.85 -7.11 33.29
C THR A 412 -11.16 -8.23 32.51
N ASP A 413 -11.92 -9.21 32.00
CA ASP A 413 -11.40 -10.30 31.16
C ASP A 413 -10.82 -9.79 29.83
N LEU A 414 -11.44 -8.77 29.23
CA LEU A 414 -10.95 -8.13 28.00
C LEU A 414 -9.70 -7.26 28.22
N VAL A 415 -9.60 -6.53 29.32
CA VAL A 415 -8.45 -5.66 29.64
C VAL A 415 -7.22 -6.48 30.09
N THR A 416 -7.43 -7.60 30.79
CA THR A 416 -6.33 -8.49 31.22
C THR A 416 -5.76 -9.35 30.08
N LYS A 417 -6.46 -9.46 28.95
CA LYS A 417 -5.93 -9.96 27.68
C LYS A 417 -5.08 -8.86 27.04
N THR A 418 -3.78 -9.10 26.95
CA THR A 418 -2.81 -8.17 26.34
C THR A 418 -2.46 -8.63 24.92
N PRO A 419 -2.58 -7.78 23.88
CA PRO A 419 -3.17 -6.42 23.90
C PRO A 419 -4.70 -6.46 24.09
N PRO A 420 -5.33 -5.40 24.65
CA PRO A 420 -4.80 -4.03 24.74
C PRO A 420 -4.23 -3.55 26.10
N GLY A 421 -4.38 -4.30 27.19
CA GLY A 421 -3.69 -4.02 28.46
C GLY A 421 -3.91 -2.63 29.09
N LEU A 422 -2.87 -2.11 29.76
CA LEU A 422 -2.91 -0.83 30.48
C LEU A 422 -3.25 0.38 29.58
N LEU A 423 -2.95 0.30 28.29
CA LEU A 423 -3.18 1.38 27.33
C LEU A 423 -4.66 1.76 27.21
N VAL A 424 -5.61 0.84 27.48
CA VAL A 424 -7.05 1.17 27.56
C VAL A 424 -7.36 2.09 28.73
N LEU A 425 -6.74 1.84 29.89
CA LEU A 425 -7.05 2.59 31.11
C LEU A 425 -6.52 4.03 30.98
N GLU A 426 -5.30 4.20 30.43
CA GLU A 426 -4.77 5.52 30.07
C GLU A 426 -5.68 6.25 29.05
N ALA A 427 -6.17 5.53 28.03
CA ALA A 427 -7.09 6.09 27.02
C ALA A 427 -8.42 6.57 27.61
N ILE A 428 -9.02 5.80 28.54
CA ILE A 428 -10.26 6.16 29.23
C ILE A 428 -10.03 7.36 30.17
N LEU A 429 -8.96 7.34 30.98
CA LEU A 429 -8.59 8.45 31.88
C LEU A 429 -8.40 9.77 31.12
N TYR A 430 -7.66 9.74 30.01
CA TYR A 430 -7.46 10.93 29.17
C TYR A 430 -8.78 11.43 28.56
N PHE A 431 -9.65 10.52 28.13
CA PHE A 431 -10.93 10.88 27.53
C PHE A 431 -11.88 11.52 28.55
N ASP A 432 -11.88 11.03 29.79
CA ASP A 432 -12.62 11.65 30.90
C ASP A 432 -12.10 13.06 31.23
N GLU A 433 -10.78 13.24 31.34
CA GLU A 433 -10.16 14.53 31.63
C GLU A 433 -10.40 15.58 30.51
N LYS A 434 -10.20 15.19 29.24
CA LYS A 434 -10.26 16.12 28.10
C LYS A 434 -11.64 16.29 27.49
N TYR A 435 -12.50 15.27 27.57
CA TYR A 435 -13.80 15.25 26.89
C TYR A 435 -14.99 14.86 27.80
N PRO A 436 -15.09 15.38 29.05
CA PRO A 436 -16.10 14.95 30.03
C PRO A 436 -17.54 15.20 29.55
N GLN A 437 -17.78 16.28 28.79
CA GLN A 437 -19.12 16.54 28.23
C GLN A 437 -19.53 15.49 27.21
N LEU A 438 -18.61 15.02 26.36
CA LEU A 438 -18.91 13.98 25.38
C LEU A 438 -19.20 12.64 26.06
N LEU A 439 -18.51 12.33 27.16
CA LEU A 439 -18.79 11.15 27.98
C LEU A 439 -20.18 11.23 28.62
N ARG A 440 -20.55 12.38 29.18
CA ARG A 440 -21.92 12.64 29.69
C ARG A 440 -22.99 12.49 28.61
N ASP A 441 -22.75 13.02 27.42
CA ASP A 441 -23.66 12.91 26.28
C ASP A 441 -23.83 11.45 25.82
N ILE A 442 -22.79 10.61 25.93
CA ILE A 442 -22.84 9.16 25.63
C ILE A 442 -23.60 8.42 26.72
N ASN A 443 -23.33 8.71 27.99
CA ASN A 443 -23.95 8.01 29.12
C ASN A 443 -25.45 8.34 29.23
N THR A 444 -25.85 9.60 29.01
CA THR A 444 -27.27 9.99 28.94
C THR A 444 -28.00 9.31 27.78
N GLU A 445 -27.38 9.22 26.59
CA GLU A 445 -27.92 8.47 25.45
C GLU A 445 -28.08 6.97 25.77
N ASN A 446 -27.07 6.36 26.39
CA ASN A 446 -27.11 4.95 26.78
C ASN A 446 -28.13 4.63 27.87
N ILE A 447 -28.40 5.55 28.80
CA ILE A 447 -29.46 5.41 29.82
C ILE A 447 -30.84 5.49 29.17
N VAL A 448 -31.06 6.43 28.24
CA VAL A 448 -32.36 6.59 27.55
C VAL A 448 -32.68 5.38 26.66
N TRP A 449 -31.68 4.78 26.01
CA TRP A 449 -31.86 3.65 25.09
C TRP A 449 -31.39 2.30 25.66
N GLN A 450 -31.32 2.17 26.99
CA GLN A 450 -30.69 1.05 27.69
C GLN A 450 -31.16 -0.33 27.20
N GLU A 451 -32.46 -0.50 26.94
CA GLU A 451 -33.08 -1.76 26.51
C GLU A 451 -33.03 -2.03 24.98
N THR A 452 -32.61 -1.07 24.14
CA THR A 452 -32.81 -1.15 22.68
C THR A 452 -31.58 -0.81 21.83
N SER A 453 -30.85 0.26 22.15
CA SER A 453 -29.75 0.80 21.32
C SER A 453 -28.62 1.38 22.18
N SER A 454 -28.39 0.79 23.35
CA SER A 454 -27.24 1.11 24.21
C SER A 454 -25.98 0.37 23.78
N TRP A 455 -24.82 0.96 24.05
CA TRP A 455 -23.52 0.32 23.88
C TRP A 455 -22.60 0.63 25.07
N PRO A 456 -22.02 -0.38 25.74
CA PRO A 456 -21.21 -0.17 26.93
C PRO A 456 -19.87 0.51 26.58
N PHE A 457 -19.73 1.79 26.96
CA PHE A 457 -18.56 2.60 26.63
C PHE A 457 -17.21 1.97 27.03
N PRO A 458 -17.02 1.41 28.25
CA PRO A 458 -15.73 0.79 28.62
C PRO A 458 -15.37 -0.42 27.75
N ILE A 459 -16.36 -1.27 27.43
CA ILE A 459 -16.16 -2.47 26.60
C ILE A 459 -15.86 -2.08 25.15
N VAL A 460 -16.61 -1.14 24.58
CA VAL A 460 -16.31 -0.59 23.24
C VAL A 460 -14.93 0.08 23.21
N SER A 461 -14.50 0.72 24.30
CA SER A 461 -13.18 1.36 24.39
C SER A 461 -12.03 0.36 24.28
N VAL A 462 -12.13 -0.83 24.88
CA VAL A 462 -11.16 -1.94 24.69
C VAL A 462 -11.04 -2.27 23.20
N TYR A 463 -12.17 -2.46 22.52
CA TYR A 463 -12.17 -2.85 21.10
C TYR A 463 -11.65 -1.72 20.19
N LEU A 464 -11.97 -0.46 20.47
CA LEU A 464 -11.44 0.68 19.72
C LEU A 464 -9.91 0.83 19.91
N VAL A 465 -9.39 0.67 21.13
CA VAL A 465 -7.94 0.64 21.37
C VAL A 465 -7.28 -0.52 20.62
N SER A 466 -7.91 -1.70 20.61
CA SER A 466 -7.42 -2.86 19.87
C SER A 466 -7.39 -2.62 18.36
N ILE A 467 -8.40 -1.93 17.80
CA ILE A 467 -8.44 -1.50 16.40
C ILE A 467 -7.30 -0.51 16.10
N ILE A 468 -7.02 0.45 16.98
CA ILE A 468 -5.92 1.41 16.79
C ILE A 468 -4.55 0.72 16.85
N ILE A 469 -4.36 -0.25 17.75
CA ILE A 469 -3.13 -1.07 17.84
C ILE A 469 -2.86 -1.82 16.53
N ASP A 470 -3.88 -2.44 15.94
CA ASP A 470 -3.78 -3.17 14.65
C ASP A 470 -3.61 -2.21 13.45
N LEU A 471 -4.41 -1.14 13.39
CA LEU A 471 -4.38 -0.11 12.34
C LEU A 471 -3.00 0.51 12.14
N PHE A 472 -2.30 0.80 13.24
CA PHE A 472 -0.95 1.38 13.24
C PHE A 472 0.17 0.36 13.48
N SER A 473 -0.15 -0.94 13.55
CA SER A 473 0.81 -2.03 13.80
C SER A 473 1.73 -1.77 15.00
N ILE A 474 1.17 -1.23 16.10
CA ILE A 474 1.91 -0.76 17.28
C ILE A 474 2.73 -1.89 17.93
N ILE A 475 2.22 -3.13 17.86
CA ILE A 475 2.93 -4.32 18.34
C ILE A 475 3.51 -5.05 17.11
N PRO A 476 4.84 -5.14 16.97
CA PRO A 476 5.47 -5.84 15.85
C PRO A 476 5.14 -7.34 15.89
N GLN A 477 4.92 -7.94 14.71
CA GLN A 477 4.40 -9.31 14.59
C GLN A 477 5.45 -10.39 14.85
N LYS A 478 5.81 -10.58 16.13
CA LYS A 478 6.57 -11.76 16.57
C LYS A 478 5.71 -13.04 16.46
N PRO A 479 6.29 -14.20 16.10
CA PRO A 479 5.53 -15.43 15.84
C PRO A 479 4.65 -15.87 17.01
N ASP A 480 5.12 -15.72 18.26
CA ASP A 480 4.35 -16.10 19.45
C ASP A 480 3.14 -15.17 19.73
N ASN A 481 3.21 -13.90 19.29
CA ASN A 481 2.12 -12.93 19.46
C ASN A 481 1.05 -13.07 18.37
N SER A 482 1.40 -13.69 17.23
CA SER A 482 0.52 -13.87 16.07
C SER A 482 -0.79 -14.59 16.44
N GLU A 483 -0.74 -15.58 17.34
CA GLU A 483 -1.92 -16.39 17.69
C GLU A 483 -2.93 -15.67 18.59
N VAL A 484 -2.51 -14.65 19.36
CA VAL A 484 -3.41 -13.87 20.23
C VAL A 484 -3.99 -12.69 19.46
N ILE A 485 -3.15 -12.00 18.67
CA ILE A 485 -3.57 -10.92 17.79
C ILE A 485 -4.54 -11.46 16.72
N SER A 486 -4.29 -12.65 16.15
CA SER A 486 -5.23 -13.27 15.19
C SER A 486 -6.58 -13.62 15.81
N LYS A 487 -6.63 -14.23 17.02
CA LYS A 487 -7.91 -14.61 17.66
C LYS A 487 -8.82 -13.41 17.98
N LEU A 488 -8.26 -12.22 18.22
CA LEU A 488 -9.02 -10.97 18.33
C LEU A 488 -9.30 -10.35 16.95
N CYS A 489 -8.33 -10.28 16.04
CA CYS A 489 -8.49 -9.68 14.70
C CYS A 489 -9.43 -10.48 13.79
N ASP A 490 -9.50 -11.81 13.91
CA ASP A 490 -10.38 -12.68 13.13
C ASP A 490 -11.85 -12.42 13.46
N LYS A 491 -12.17 -12.00 14.69
CA LYS A 491 -13.51 -11.47 15.01
C LYS A 491 -13.82 -10.21 14.21
N PHE A 492 -12.83 -9.38 13.88
CA PHE A 492 -13.00 -8.08 13.19
C PHE A 492 -12.74 -8.11 11.68
N LYS A 493 -12.20 -9.19 11.12
CA LYS A 493 -12.20 -9.38 9.66
C LYS A 493 -13.65 -9.39 9.16
N ARG A 494 -13.98 -8.52 8.22
CA ARG A 494 -14.99 -8.85 7.21
C ARG A 494 -14.35 -9.81 6.22
N SER A 495 -15.13 -10.70 5.63
CA SER A 495 -14.76 -11.28 4.35
C SER A 495 -14.85 -10.15 3.32
N SER A 496 -13.74 -9.43 3.14
CA SER A 496 -13.67 -8.28 2.24
C SER A 496 -13.92 -8.76 0.82
N THR A 497 -14.92 -8.17 0.14
CA THR A 497 -15.26 -8.57 -1.24
C THR A 497 -14.15 -8.25 -2.23
N LEU A 498 -13.34 -7.23 -1.94
CA LEU A 498 -11.94 -7.15 -2.37
C LEU A 498 -11.07 -6.93 -1.13
N SER A 499 -10.21 -7.90 -0.78
CA SER A 499 -8.95 -7.51 -0.15
C SER A 499 -8.11 -6.83 -1.23
N ARG A 500 -7.48 -5.70 -0.91
CA ARG A 500 -6.44 -5.08 -1.76
C ARG A 500 -5.11 -5.85 -1.62
N ASP A 501 -5.18 -7.18 -1.69
CA ASP A 501 -4.02 -8.09 -1.78
C ASP A 501 -3.46 -8.08 -3.22
N SER A 502 -3.42 -6.89 -3.83
CA SER A 502 -2.83 -6.66 -5.15
C SER A 502 -1.31 -6.64 -5.02
N ASN A 503 -0.70 -7.83 -4.90
CA ASN A 503 0.73 -8.14 -5.14
C ASN A 503 1.76 -7.10 -4.67
N GLU A 504 1.51 -6.46 -3.55
CA GLU A 504 2.47 -5.63 -2.82
C GLU A 504 2.46 -6.05 -1.36
N THR A 505 3.24 -7.09 -1.05
CA THR A 505 3.83 -7.27 0.29
C THR A 505 4.87 -6.18 0.53
N PHE A 506 4.44 -4.91 0.51
CA PHE A 506 5.05 -3.91 1.36
C PHE A 506 4.63 -4.24 2.80
N SER A 507 5.62 -4.43 3.66
CA SER A 507 5.49 -4.48 5.10
C SER A 507 4.60 -3.33 5.57
N LYS A 508 3.43 -3.64 6.17
CA LYS A 508 2.62 -2.62 6.89
C LYS A 508 3.46 -1.88 7.95
N GLU A 509 4.53 -2.53 8.42
CA GLU A 509 5.52 -2.05 9.38
C GLU A 509 6.30 -0.81 8.91
N ASP A 510 6.40 -0.53 7.60
CA ASP A 510 7.19 0.60 7.06
C ASP A 510 6.36 1.88 6.73
N LYS A 511 5.06 1.94 7.08
CA LYS A 511 4.21 3.10 6.74
C LYS A 511 4.44 4.26 7.73
N LEU A 512 4.93 5.38 7.21
CA LEU A 512 5.13 6.62 7.99
C LEU A 512 3.79 7.32 8.25
N HIS A 513 3.42 7.48 9.52
CA HIS A 513 2.19 8.10 9.99
C HIS A 513 2.47 9.47 10.61
N LEU A 514 2.23 10.54 9.85
CA LEU A 514 2.67 11.89 10.22
C LEU A 514 1.97 12.43 11.48
N ILE A 515 0.78 11.93 11.80
CA ILE A 515 -0.03 12.36 12.95
C ILE A 515 0.66 12.14 14.31
N PHE A 516 1.60 11.20 14.41
CA PHE A 516 2.38 10.95 15.64
C PHE A 516 3.37 12.07 15.96
N PHE A 517 3.73 12.91 14.99
CA PHE A 517 4.70 14.01 15.14
C PHE A 517 4.07 15.39 15.28
N THR A 518 2.75 15.52 15.05
CA THR A 518 2.04 16.81 15.00
C THR A 518 1.06 16.99 16.17
N VAL A 519 0.63 15.90 16.79
CA VAL A 519 -0.33 15.86 17.91
C VAL A 519 0.41 15.64 19.23
N GLU A 520 -0.13 16.17 20.33
CA GLU A 520 0.49 16.13 21.66
C GLU A 520 0.43 14.73 22.28
N SER A 521 -0.78 14.16 22.29
CA SER A 521 -1.06 12.79 22.70
C SER A 521 -1.70 12.05 21.52
N PRO A 522 -0.93 11.70 20.46
CA PRO A 522 -1.48 11.22 19.18
C PRO A 522 -2.40 10.01 19.37
N PHE A 523 -1.96 9.02 20.15
CA PHE A 523 -2.75 7.83 20.45
C PHE A 523 -4.09 8.15 21.14
N HIS A 524 -4.08 9.03 22.13
CA HIS A 524 -5.26 9.35 22.93
C HIS A 524 -6.27 10.22 22.16
N GLU A 525 -5.79 11.12 21.29
CA GLU A 525 -6.64 11.89 20.38
C GLU A 525 -7.20 11.01 19.23
N LEU A 526 -6.43 10.04 18.74
CA LEU A 526 -6.93 9.00 17.82
C LEU A 526 -8.02 8.14 18.47
N PHE A 527 -7.88 7.80 19.75
CA PHE A 527 -8.92 7.14 20.53
C PHE A 527 -10.18 8.00 20.67
N ALA A 528 -10.04 9.27 21.08
CA ALA A 528 -11.18 10.20 21.18
C ALA A 528 -11.91 10.41 19.84
N LEU A 529 -11.17 10.47 18.73
CA LEU A 529 -11.72 10.50 17.37
C LEU A 529 -12.46 9.20 17.04
N SER A 530 -11.89 8.05 17.39
CA SER A 530 -12.49 6.73 17.16
C SER A 530 -13.79 6.53 17.95
N VAL A 531 -13.88 7.06 19.18
CA VAL A 531 -15.14 7.09 19.97
C VAL A 531 -16.21 7.96 19.30
N ARG A 532 -15.85 9.15 18.81
CA ARG A 532 -16.79 10.04 18.06
C ARG A 532 -17.28 9.36 16.77
N LEU A 533 -16.36 8.73 16.04
CA LEU A 533 -16.67 7.97 14.84
C LEU A 533 -17.60 6.79 15.15
N PHE A 534 -17.31 6.01 16.20
CA PHE A 534 -18.17 4.91 16.64
C PHE A 534 -19.59 5.40 16.98
N ARG A 535 -19.72 6.45 17.80
CA ARG A 535 -21.02 7.05 18.15
C ARG A 535 -21.79 7.52 16.90
N ARG A 536 -21.10 8.09 15.90
CA ARG A 536 -21.71 8.51 14.63
C ARG A 536 -22.17 7.30 13.82
N THR A 537 -21.30 6.33 13.57
CA THR A 537 -21.60 5.14 12.77
C THR A 537 -22.66 4.25 13.43
N TRP A 538 -22.70 4.16 14.77
CA TRP A 538 -23.77 3.49 15.53
C TRP A 538 -25.16 4.06 15.18
N ARG A 539 -25.28 5.39 15.19
CA ARG A 539 -26.51 6.11 14.82
C ARG A 539 -26.85 5.96 13.33
N GLU A 540 -25.86 6.08 12.45
CA GLU A 540 -26.04 5.92 11.00
C GLU A 540 -26.47 4.50 10.61
N MET A 541 -26.10 3.48 11.41
CA MET A 541 -26.50 2.09 11.22
C MET A 541 -27.83 1.72 11.90
N HIS A 542 -28.40 2.59 12.74
CA HIS A 542 -29.52 2.27 13.64
C HIS A 542 -29.28 0.97 14.44
N ALA A 543 -28.06 0.83 14.98
CA ALA A 543 -27.56 -0.40 15.56
C ALA A 543 -28.22 -0.78 16.90
N SER A 544 -28.34 -2.08 17.15
CA SER A 544 -28.74 -2.68 18.43
C SER A 544 -27.53 -3.21 19.22
N HIS A 545 -27.72 -3.62 20.47
CA HIS A 545 -26.64 -4.19 21.30
C HIS A 545 -25.95 -5.41 20.64
N GLU A 546 -26.65 -6.19 19.82
CA GLU A 546 -26.07 -7.32 19.06
C GLU A 546 -25.14 -6.88 17.91
N ASP A 547 -25.25 -5.63 17.46
CA ASP A 547 -24.54 -5.09 16.31
C ASP A 547 -23.20 -4.45 16.65
N VAL A 548 -22.81 -4.34 17.94
CA VAL A 548 -21.55 -3.72 18.39
C VAL A 548 -20.34 -4.20 17.59
N ILE A 549 -20.19 -5.52 17.39
CA ILE A 549 -19.09 -6.08 16.60
C ILE A 549 -19.21 -5.69 15.11
N LYS A 550 -20.42 -5.59 14.55
CA LYS A 550 -20.63 -5.16 13.14
C LYS A 550 -20.27 -3.68 12.95
N VAL A 551 -20.66 -2.81 13.90
CA VAL A 551 -20.31 -1.38 13.91
C VAL A 551 -18.80 -1.21 14.04
N LEU A 552 -18.15 -1.95 14.96
CA LEU A 552 -16.68 -1.96 15.11
C LEU A 552 -15.96 -2.35 13.80
N LYS A 553 -16.47 -3.32 13.03
CA LYS A 553 -15.93 -3.66 11.70
C LYS A 553 -16.02 -2.49 10.71
N VAL A 554 -17.15 -1.78 10.69
CA VAL A 554 -17.32 -0.60 9.84
C VAL A 554 -16.37 0.52 10.25
N VAL A 555 -16.27 0.80 11.56
CA VAL A 555 -15.38 1.83 12.12
C VAL A 555 -13.92 1.54 11.81
N LYS A 556 -13.47 0.27 11.94
CA LYS A 556 -12.13 -0.14 11.49
C LYS A 556 -11.90 0.18 10.02
N GLU A 557 -12.83 -0.20 9.15
CA GLU A 557 -12.70 0.01 7.70
C GLU A 557 -12.73 1.50 7.31
N GLN A 558 -13.54 2.31 8.00
CA GLN A 558 -13.56 3.77 7.86
C GLN A 558 -12.22 4.39 8.25
N LEU A 559 -11.60 3.94 9.36
CA LEU A 559 -10.28 4.40 9.80
C LEU A 559 -9.17 3.97 8.82
N GLU A 560 -9.17 2.72 8.35
CA GLU A 560 -8.20 2.19 7.38
C GLU A 560 -8.22 2.99 6.06
N ARG A 561 -9.40 3.17 5.45
CA ARG A 561 -9.53 3.89 4.16
C ARG A 561 -9.26 5.39 4.25
N SER A 562 -9.51 6.02 5.40
CA SER A 562 -9.20 7.44 5.61
C SER A 562 -7.73 7.70 5.96
N LEU A 563 -7.01 6.69 6.45
CA LEU A 563 -5.57 6.77 6.77
C LEU A 563 -4.68 6.76 5.52
N ASP A 564 -5.19 6.29 4.38
CA ASP A 564 -4.46 6.34 3.09
C ASP A 564 -4.15 7.77 2.62
N CYS A 565 -4.86 8.78 3.12
CA CYS A 565 -4.54 10.19 2.87
C CYS A 565 -3.43 10.76 3.78
N ASN A 566 -2.81 9.94 4.65
CA ASN A 566 -1.75 10.27 5.61
C ASN A 566 -1.91 11.65 6.31
N PRO A 567 -2.94 11.81 7.16
CA PRO A 567 -3.34 13.11 7.69
C PRO A 567 -2.29 13.74 8.61
N LEU A 568 -2.06 15.05 8.41
CA LEU A 568 -1.16 15.87 9.23
C LEU A 568 -1.79 16.34 10.56
N SER A 569 -3.11 16.26 10.72
CA SER A 569 -3.79 16.63 11.98
C SER A 569 -5.05 15.82 12.22
N ILE A 570 -5.50 15.77 13.48
CA ILE A 570 -6.76 15.13 13.89
C ILE A 570 -7.98 15.75 13.18
N LYS A 571 -7.95 17.07 12.90
CA LYS A 571 -9.02 17.75 12.16
C LYS A 571 -9.05 17.34 10.70
N ASP A 572 -7.88 17.19 10.06
CA ASP A 572 -7.80 16.71 8.67
C ASP A 572 -8.25 15.25 8.59
N TYR A 573 -7.93 14.45 9.61
CA TYR A 573 -8.39 13.06 9.69
C TYR A 573 -9.91 12.96 9.88
N ASP A 574 -10.51 13.75 10.77
CA ASP A 574 -11.97 13.84 10.96
C ASP A 574 -12.69 14.33 9.69
N ASN A 575 -12.15 15.36 9.02
CA ASN A 575 -12.65 15.84 7.73
C ASN A 575 -12.59 14.75 6.64
N ASN A 576 -11.57 13.88 6.65
CA ASN A 576 -11.51 12.73 5.75
C ASN A 576 -12.50 11.63 6.16
N LEU A 577 -12.68 11.37 7.45
CA LEU A 577 -13.69 10.45 7.98
C LEU A 577 -15.13 10.89 7.67
N GLN A 578 -15.40 12.19 7.48
CA GLN A 578 -16.68 12.68 6.98
C GLN A 578 -16.93 12.31 5.51
N LYS A 579 -15.88 12.12 4.70
CA LYS A 579 -15.99 11.61 3.31
C LYS A 579 -16.23 10.10 3.21
N TYR A 580 -16.05 9.40 4.34
CA TYR A 580 -16.29 7.97 4.49
C TYR A 580 -17.40 7.72 5.53
N SER A 581 -18.49 8.50 5.48
CA SER A 581 -19.72 8.20 6.25
C SER A 581 -20.28 6.81 5.92
N TYR A 582 -21.09 6.22 6.79
CA TYR A 582 -21.67 4.89 6.55
C TYR A 582 -22.40 4.79 5.21
N TYR A 583 -23.14 5.83 4.82
CA TYR A 583 -23.85 5.88 3.53
C TYR A 583 -22.92 5.94 2.31
N GLN A 584 -21.73 6.54 2.45
CA GLN A 584 -20.70 6.52 1.40
C GLN A 584 -20.00 5.17 1.36
N MET A 585 -19.67 4.61 2.53
CA MET A 585 -19.12 3.27 2.66
C MET A 585 -20.03 2.20 2.04
N GLN A 586 -21.34 2.29 2.25
CA GLN A 586 -22.33 1.40 1.61
C GLN A 586 -22.23 1.46 0.07
N LYS A 587 -22.19 2.66 -0.51
CA LYS A 587 -22.02 2.82 -1.97
C LYS A 587 -20.71 2.24 -2.48
N ILE A 588 -19.62 2.38 -1.71
CA ILE A 588 -18.33 1.79 -2.07
C ILE A 588 -18.40 0.26 -2.01
N TRP A 589 -19.01 -0.34 -0.99
CA TRP A 589 -19.21 -1.80 -0.93
C TRP A 589 -20.12 -2.33 -2.03
N GLU A 590 -21.15 -1.57 -2.41
CA GLU A 590 -22.03 -1.92 -3.54
C GLU A 590 -21.27 -1.92 -4.87
N LEU A 591 -20.39 -0.93 -5.09
CA LEU A 591 -19.49 -0.88 -6.26
C LEU A 591 -18.46 -2.01 -6.24
N GLU A 592 -17.78 -2.24 -5.12
CA GLU A 592 -16.78 -3.31 -4.96
C GLU A 592 -17.39 -4.70 -5.16
N ARG A 593 -18.59 -4.95 -4.61
CA ARG A 593 -19.33 -6.19 -4.88
C ARG A 593 -19.69 -6.32 -6.36
N PHE A 594 -20.15 -5.23 -6.99
CA PHE A 594 -20.50 -5.24 -8.41
C PHE A 594 -19.29 -5.48 -9.33
N GLU A 595 -18.13 -4.90 -9.01
CA GLU A 595 -16.86 -5.13 -9.71
C GLU A 595 -16.37 -6.57 -9.51
N LYS A 596 -16.47 -7.11 -8.29
CA LYS A 596 -16.18 -8.53 -8.01
C LYS A 596 -17.07 -9.46 -8.83
N ASP A 597 -18.39 -9.26 -8.79
CA ASP A 597 -19.37 -10.05 -9.54
C ASP A 597 -19.08 -9.98 -11.07
N GLN A 598 -18.66 -8.83 -11.60
CA GLN A 598 -18.25 -8.71 -13.00
C GLN A 598 -16.95 -9.44 -13.32
N SER A 599 -15.95 -9.37 -12.43
CA SER A 599 -14.66 -10.05 -12.59
C SER A 599 -14.83 -11.57 -12.59
N GLU A 600 -15.60 -12.10 -11.63
CA GLU A 600 -15.93 -13.53 -11.55
C GLU A 600 -16.63 -14.01 -12.84
N LEU A 601 -17.62 -13.25 -13.35
CA LEU A 601 -18.31 -13.54 -14.61
C LEU A 601 -17.41 -13.54 -15.86
N GLN A 602 -16.21 -12.95 -15.80
CA GLN A 602 -15.24 -12.91 -16.90
C GLN A 602 -14.14 -14.00 -16.80
N SER A 603 -14.16 -14.83 -15.74
CA SER A 603 -13.21 -15.93 -15.55
C SER A 603 -13.18 -16.92 -16.74
N ASP A 604 -12.00 -17.48 -17.02
CA ASP A 604 -11.77 -18.40 -18.13
C ASP A 604 -12.66 -19.66 -18.09
N ALA A 605 -12.94 -20.18 -16.90
CA ALA A 605 -13.86 -21.30 -16.72
C ALA A 605 -15.29 -20.95 -17.19
N ILE A 606 -15.75 -19.74 -16.88
CA ILE A 606 -17.07 -19.23 -17.31
C ILE A 606 -17.04 -18.92 -18.81
N ARG A 607 -15.94 -18.36 -19.34
CA ARG A 607 -15.75 -18.13 -20.78
C ARG A 607 -15.89 -19.41 -21.61
N HIS A 608 -15.47 -20.56 -21.09
CA HIS A 608 -15.67 -21.87 -21.73
C HIS A 608 -17.05 -22.50 -21.49
N LEU A 609 -17.72 -22.19 -20.38
CA LEU A 609 -19.03 -22.73 -20.02
C LEU A 609 -20.20 -21.99 -20.71
N THR A 610 -20.16 -20.66 -20.72
CA THR A 610 -21.23 -19.78 -21.24
C THR A 610 -21.68 -20.13 -22.68
N PRO A 611 -20.79 -20.45 -23.64
CA PRO A 611 -21.21 -20.89 -24.98
C PRO A 611 -22.03 -22.19 -24.98
N LYS A 612 -21.72 -23.13 -24.08
CA LYS A 612 -22.45 -24.41 -23.95
C LYS A 612 -23.85 -24.17 -23.35
N LEU A 613 -23.91 -23.43 -22.25
CA LEU A 613 -25.18 -23.07 -21.60
C LEU A 613 -26.09 -22.24 -22.51
N ARG A 614 -25.50 -21.34 -23.30
CA ARG A 614 -26.24 -20.56 -24.31
C ARG A 614 -26.99 -21.46 -25.29
N LEU A 615 -26.39 -22.57 -25.75
CA LEU A 615 -27.05 -23.53 -26.66
C LEU A 615 -28.20 -24.30 -25.97
N GLU A 616 -28.09 -24.59 -24.68
CA GLU A 616 -29.17 -25.22 -23.90
C GLU A 616 -30.34 -24.24 -23.68
N MET A 617 -30.03 -23.00 -23.30
CA MET A 617 -31.04 -21.94 -23.15
C MET A 617 -31.69 -21.55 -24.49
N GLU A 618 -30.95 -21.61 -25.60
CA GLU A 618 -31.53 -21.42 -26.93
C GLU A 618 -32.57 -22.49 -27.26
N LYS A 619 -32.29 -23.77 -26.97
CA LYS A 619 -33.26 -24.88 -27.12
C LYS A 619 -34.50 -24.66 -26.25
N LEU A 620 -34.33 -24.21 -25.01
CA LEU A 620 -35.45 -23.91 -24.10
C LEU A 620 -36.33 -22.78 -24.65
N VAL A 621 -35.74 -21.68 -25.12
CA VAL A 621 -36.48 -20.56 -25.71
C VAL A 621 -37.18 -20.98 -27.00
N LYS A 622 -36.52 -21.75 -27.88
CA LYS A 622 -37.15 -22.37 -29.07
C LYS A 622 -38.36 -23.22 -28.72
N GLN A 623 -38.24 -24.10 -27.73
CA GLN A 623 -39.34 -24.94 -27.24
C GLN A 623 -40.49 -24.09 -26.66
N ASN A 624 -40.16 -23.01 -25.93
CA ASN A 624 -41.14 -22.04 -25.44
C ASN A 624 -41.92 -21.38 -26.60
N ARG A 625 -41.24 -20.88 -27.64
CA ARG A 625 -41.89 -20.29 -28.83
C ARG A 625 -42.81 -21.28 -29.53
N LYS A 626 -42.37 -22.53 -29.72
CA LYS A 626 -43.21 -23.62 -30.27
C LYS A 626 -44.43 -23.92 -29.39
N ASN A 627 -44.29 -23.87 -28.06
CA ASN A 627 -45.40 -24.06 -27.14
C ASN A 627 -46.42 -22.92 -27.18
N GLU A 628 -45.99 -21.66 -27.34
CA GLU A 628 -46.91 -20.55 -27.59
C GLU A 628 -47.67 -20.72 -28.92
N MET A 629 -46.99 -21.14 -30.00
CA MET A 629 -47.68 -21.46 -31.26
C MET A 629 -48.69 -22.62 -31.13
N LYS A 630 -48.46 -23.58 -30.23
CA LYS A 630 -49.40 -24.68 -29.91
C LYS A 630 -50.61 -24.24 -29.10
N LYS A 631 -50.56 -23.10 -28.40
CA LYS A 631 -51.78 -22.49 -27.80
C LYS A 631 -52.66 -21.91 -28.90
N GLY A 632 -52.03 -21.27 -29.87
CA GLY A 632 -52.65 -20.63 -31.03
C GLY A 632 -52.83 -19.12 -30.84
N CYS A 633 -52.93 -18.39 -31.94
CA CYS A 633 -53.05 -16.94 -31.94
C CYS A 633 -53.91 -16.45 -33.12
N VAL A 634 -54.70 -15.41 -32.88
CA VAL A 634 -55.51 -14.77 -33.92
C VAL A 634 -54.68 -13.68 -34.60
N PHE A 635 -54.71 -13.65 -35.92
CA PHE A 635 -54.05 -12.65 -36.75
C PHE A 635 -55.10 -11.94 -37.64
N PHE A 636 -54.76 -10.74 -38.10
CA PHE A 636 -55.48 -10.11 -39.22
C PHE A 636 -55.13 -10.85 -40.51
N LYS A 637 -56.16 -11.20 -41.29
CA LYS A 637 -56.01 -11.78 -42.63
C LYS A 637 -55.76 -10.67 -43.64
N VAL A 638 -54.53 -10.55 -44.11
CA VAL A 638 -54.18 -9.59 -45.18
C VAL A 638 -54.42 -10.28 -46.54
N PRO A 639 -55.16 -9.65 -47.48
CA PRO A 639 -55.35 -10.20 -48.83
C PRO A 639 -54.03 -10.42 -49.59
N LYS A 640 -54.10 -11.11 -50.75
CA LYS A 640 -53.01 -11.14 -51.74
C LYS A 640 -53.09 -9.99 -52.74
N ASP A 641 -54.31 -9.60 -53.12
CA ASP A 641 -54.57 -8.63 -54.20
C ASP A 641 -55.07 -7.27 -53.70
N LYS A 642 -54.99 -6.25 -54.58
CA LYS A 642 -55.64 -4.94 -54.42
C LYS A 642 -57.14 -4.99 -54.68
N THR A 643 -57.91 -5.50 -53.72
CA THR A 643 -59.37 -5.29 -53.69
C THR A 643 -59.72 -4.05 -52.86
N ASN A 644 -60.78 -3.32 -53.24
CA ASN A 644 -61.21 -2.05 -52.63
C ASN A 644 -61.90 -2.23 -51.25
N VAL A 645 -61.28 -3.01 -50.36
CA VAL A 645 -61.85 -3.41 -49.06
C VAL A 645 -61.30 -2.51 -47.94
N LYS A 646 -62.18 -2.00 -47.07
CA LYS A 646 -61.80 -1.14 -45.93
C LYS A 646 -61.29 -2.01 -44.77
N ILE A 647 -60.41 -1.46 -43.91
CA ILE A 647 -59.80 -2.16 -42.76
C ILE A 647 -60.85 -2.82 -41.85
N THR A 648 -62.00 -2.18 -41.65
CA THR A 648 -63.12 -2.68 -40.82
C THR A 648 -63.81 -3.94 -41.35
N SER A 649 -63.34 -4.51 -42.46
CA SER A 649 -63.81 -5.78 -43.04
C SER A 649 -62.67 -6.74 -43.38
N LEU A 650 -61.49 -6.57 -42.77
CA LEU A 650 -60.46 -7.60 -42.76
C LEU A 650 -60.90 -8.71 -41.78
N GLY A 651 -61.08 -9.92 -42.29
CA GLY A 651 -61.39 -11.08 -41.47
C GLY A 651 -60.23 -11.43 -40.53
N TYR A 652 -60.55 -12.12 -39.44
CA TYR A 652 -59.54 -12.70 -38.56
C TYR A 652 -59.29 -14.15 -38.96
N TRP A 653 -58.11 -14.66 -38.66
CA TRP A 653 -57.83 -16.08 -38.73
C TRP A 653 -57.05 -16.57 -37.51
N LEU A 654 -57.51 -17.64 -36.90
CA LEU A 654 -56.84 -18.33 -35.80
C LEU A 654 -55.83 -19.31 -36.38
N TRP A 655 -54.56 -19.15 -36.00
CA TRP A 655 -53.46 -20.03 -36.38
C TRP A 655 -53.00 -20.86 -35.17
N LYS A 656 -52.67 -22.14 -35.38
CA LYS A 656 -52.28 -23.05 -34.29
C LYS A 656 -51.37 -24.18 -34.78
N LEU A 657 -50.22 -24.35 -34.13
CA LEU A 657 -49.29 -25.45 -34.42
C LEU A 657 -49.82 -26.78 -33.84
N ASP A 658 -49.77 -27.85 -34.62
CA ASP A 658 -50.14 -29.19 -34.16
C ASP A 658 -49.17 -29.71 -33.08
N ARG A 659 -49.66 -30.62 -32.22
CA ARG A 659 -48.87 -31.22 -31.12
C ARG A 659 -47.61 -31.93 -31.60
N ASN A 660 -47.65 -32.49 -32.81
CA ASN A 660 -46.54 -33.19 -33.46
C ASN A 660 -45.58 -32.27 -34.25
N GLU A 661 -45.84 -30.97 -34.31
CA GLU A 661 -45.06 -29.95 -35.05
C GLU A 661 -44.99 -30.16 -36.58
N ARG A 662 -45.79 -31.06 -37.16
CA ARG A 662 -45.82 -31.37 -38.61
C ARG A 662 -46.84 -30.58 -39.40
N PHE A 663 -47.89 -30.07 -38.74
CA PHE A 663 -48.97 -29.32 -39.38
C PHE A 663 -49.19 -28.00 -38.66
N LEU A 664 -49.42 -26.96 -39.45
CA LEU A 664 -49.89 -25.66 -39.00
C LEU A 664 -51.35 -25.52 -39.42
N TRP A 665 -52.25 -25.44 -38.45
CA TRP A 665 -53.68 -25.32 -38.67
C TRP A 665 -54.09 -23.86 -38.71
N TYR A 666 -55.05 -23.53 -39.57
CA TYR A 666 -55.70 -22.22 -39.60
C TYR A 666 -57.21 -22.32 -39.81
N GLN A 667 -57.94 -21.34 -39.29
CA GLN A 667 -59.39 -21.22 -39.45
C GLN A 667 -59.78 -19.75 -39.57
N ASP A 668 -60.70 -19.41 -40.46
CA ASP A 668 -61.32 -18.07 -40.51
C ASP A 668 -62.26 -17.85 -39.32
N VAL A 669 -62.20 -16.65 -38.74
CA VAL A 669 -62.84 -16.28 -37.46
C VAL A 669 -63.41 -14.86 -37.55
N ASP A 670 -64.55 -14.62 -36.91
CA ASP A 670 -65.24 -13.32 -36.94
C ASP A 670 -64.70 -12.31 -35.90
N ASN A 671 -64.14 -12.78 -34.78
CA ASN A 671 -63.70 -11.95 -33.65
C ASN A 671 -62.26 -12.30 -33.17
N ASP A 672 -61.50 -11.28 -32.79
CA ASP A 672 -60.09 -11.36 -32.31
C ASP A 672 -59.91 -12.16 -30.99
N THR A 673 -60.99 -12.51 -30.30
CA THR A 673 -60.99 -13.19 -28.99
C THR A 673 -61.16 -14.72 -29.05
N CYS A 674 -61.37 -15.30 -30.24
CA CYS A 674 -61.62 -16.74 -30.36
C CYS A 674 -60.31 -17.55 -30.39
N LEU A 675 -60.03 -18.31 -29.32
CA LEU A 675 -58.86 -19.20 -29.20
C LEU A 675 -59.20 -20.70 -29.36
N GLU A 676 -60.48 -21.03 -29.49
CA GLU A 676 -60.96 -22.40 -29.73
C GLU A 676 -61.08 -22.66 -31.23
N MET A 677 -60.43 -23.75 -31.68
CA MET A 677 -60.36 -24.12 -33.10
C MET A 677 -61.27 -25.31 -33.37
N ASP A 678 -62.22 -25.14 -34.30
CA ASP A 678 -63.11 -26.21 -34.74
C ASP A 678 -62.40 -27.07 -35.78
N MET A 679 -61.91 -28.24 -35.36
CA MET A 679 -61.20 -29.20 -36.20
C MET A 679 -62.01 -29.70 -37.41
N LYS A 680 -63.33 -29.45 -37.48
CA LYS A 680 -64.16 -29.77 -38.67
C LYS A 680 -64.10 -28.68 -39.74
N LYS A 681 -63.69 -27.46 -39.39
CA LYS A 681 -63.61 -26.28 -40.28
C LYS A 681 -62.17 -25.82 -40.53
N ALA A 682 -61.25 -26.15 -39.63
CA ALA A 682 -59.84 -25.80 -39.75
C ALA A 682 -59.18 -26.48 -40.96
N GLN A 683 -58.40 -25.69 -41.70
CA GLN A 683 -57.54 -26.14 -42.79
C GLN A 683 -56.11 -26.37 -42.24
N LYS A 684 -55.32 -27.21 -42.91
CA LYS A 684 -53.96 -27.55 -42.46
C LYS A 684 -52.93 -27.33 -43.57
N ILE A 685 -51.79 -26.78 -43.18
CA ILE A 685 -50.57 -26.68 -43.99
C ILE A 685 -49.54 -27.64 -43.40
N PRO A 686 -49.02 -28.61 -44.17
CA PRO A 686 -47.85 -29.36 -43.77
C PRO A 686 -46.64 -28.44 -43.67
N VAL A 687 -45.94 -28.44 -42.53
CA VAL A 687 -44.78 -27.55 -42.28
C VAL A 687 -43.66 -27.80 -43.31
N MET A 688 -43.57 -29.00 -43.87
CA MET A 688 -42.62 -29.38 -44.92
C MET A 688 -42.88 -28.70 -46.28
N GLU A 689 -44.09 -28.20 -46.55
CA GLU A 689 -44.43 -27.50 -47.80
C GLU A 689 -44.09 -26.00 -47.74
N ILE A 690 -43.83 -25.47 -46.53
CA ILE A 690 -43.39 -24.08 -46.32
C ILE A 690 -41.92 -23.97 -46.75
N THR A 691 -41.68 -23.27 -47.85
CA THR A 691 -40.32 -23.13 -48.42
C THR A 691 -39.55 -21.95 -47.84
N SER A 692 -40.25 -20.88 -47.45
CA SER A 692 -39.65 -19.70 -46.83
C SER A 692 -40.70 -18.86 -46.12
N CYS A 693 -40.26 -18.06 -45.16
CA CYS A 693 -41.09 -17.03 -44.53
C CYS A 693 -40.44 -15.65 -44.72
N ILE A 694 -41.27 -14.64 -44.94
CA ILE A 694 -40.88 -13.24 -45.09
C ILE A 694 -41.24 -12.51 -43.79
N PHE A 695 -40.26 -11.84 -43.20
CA PHE A 695 -40.37 -11.19 -41.88
C PHE A 695 -40.02 -9.70 -41.95
N GLU A 696 -40.43 -8.95 -40.93
CA GLU A 696 -39.99 -7.57 -40.61
C GLU A 696 -39.81 -6.64 -41.83
N GLU A 697 -38.58 -6.20 -42.13
CA GLU A 697 -38.30 -5.23 -43.20
C GLU A 697 -38.67 -5.78 -44.58
N SER A 698 -38.32 -7.02 -44.90
CA SER A 698 -38.69 -7.66 -46.17
C SER A 698 -40.21 -7.82 -46.32
N TYR A 699 -40.94 -8.02 -45.22
CA TYR A 699 -42.40 -8.05 -45.23
C TYR A 699 -42.98 -6.65 -45.49
N ALA A 700 -42.42 -5.62 -44.85
CA ALA A 700 -42.80 -4.23 -45.09
C ALA A 700 -42.50 -3.80 -46.53
N GLU A 701 -41.37 -4.22 -47.11
CA GLU A 701 -41.02 -3.98 -48.52
C GLU A 701 -41.98 -4.68 -49.47
N TYR A 702 -42.28 -5.97 -49.27
CA TYR A 702 -43.27 -6.71 -50.05
C TYR A 702 -44.64 -6.02 -50.01
N MET A 703 -45.09 -5.63 -48.82
CA MET A 703 -46.36 -4.90 -48.65
C MET A 703 -46.33 -3.53 -49.34
N LEU A 704 -45.20 -2.82 -49.34
CA LEU A 704 -45.03 -1.55 -50.04
C LEU A 704 -44.99 -1.71 -51.57
N GLN A 705 -44.39 -2.79 -52.09
CA GLN A 705 -44.36 -3.09 -53.53
C GLN A 705 -45.77 -3.48 -54.02
N THR A 706 -46.43 -4.39 -53.32
CA THR A 706 -47.76 -4.90 -53.68
C THR A 706 -48.84 -3.82 -53.54
N TYR A 707 -48.85 -3.09 -52.41
CA TYR A 707 -49.92 -2.13 -52.09
C TYR A 707 -49.61 -0.67 -52.43
N GLY A 708 -48.34 -0.25 -52.41
CA GLY A 708 -47.91 1.11 -52.76
C GLY A 708 -48.20 2.16 -51.68
N ARG A 709 -47.41 3.24 -51.67
CA ARG A 709 -47.49 4.32 -50.65
C ARG A 709 -48.82 5.12 -50.62
N LYS A 710 -49.74 4.90 -51.56
CA LYS A 710 -51.03 5.59 -51.68
C LYS A 710 -52.25 4.70 -51.41
N ALA A 711 -52.07 3.55 -50.77
CA ALA A 711 -53.19 2.73 -50.30
C ALA A 711 -54.04 3.52 -49.28
N THR A 712 -55.37 3.41 -49.36
CA THR A 712 -56.34 4.06 -48.46
C THR A 712 -56.41 3.43 -47.06
N PHE A 713 -55.50 2.49 -46.75
CA PHE A 713 -55.41 1.78 -45.49
C PHE A 713 -54.00 1.91 -44.90
N LYS A 714 -53.92 1.95 -43.57
CA LYS A 714 -52.67 1.93 -42.81
C LYS A 714 -52.04 0.54 -42.98
N ILE A 715 -51.12 0.41 -43.94
CA ILE A 715 -50.41 -0.85 -44.23
C ILE A 715 -49.80 -1.37 -42.91
N PRO A 716 -50.12 -2.60 -42.48
CA PRO A 716 -49.47 -3.19 -41.31
C PRO A 716 -48.01 -3.44 -41.65
N SER A 717 -47.12 -2.59 -41.13
CA SER A 717 -45.67 -2.68 -41.36
C SER A 717 -45.00 -3.85 -40.65
N ARG A 718 -45.76 -4.64 -39.89
CA ARG A 718 -45.31 -5.75 -39.04
C ARG A 718 -46.26 -6.92 -39.25
N GLY A 719 -45.72 -8.01 -39.76
CA GLY A 719 -46.45 -9.21 -40.12
C GLY A 719 -45.49 -10.30 -40.61
N ILE A 720 -46.08 -11.41 -41.04
CA ILE A 720 -45.39 -12.64 -41.42
C ILE A 720 -46.03 -13.12 -42.72
N GLY A 721 -45.24 -13.22 -43.78
CA GLY A 721 -45.63 -13.87 -45.03
C GLY A 721 -45.12 -15.31 -45.04
N ILE A 722 -45.97 -16.31 -45.28
CA ILE A 722 -45.58 -17.71 -45.45
C ILE A 722 -45.63 -18.04 -46.95
N CYS A 723 -44.51 -18.45 -47.55
CA CYS A 723 -44.45 -18.92 -48.94
C CYS A 723 -44.48 -20.46 -48.98
N ILE A 724 -45.30 -21.03 -49.86
CA ILE A 724 -45.47 -22.49 -49.99
C ILE A 724 -45.00 -22.96 -51.38
N ASN A 725 -44.48 -24.18 -51.47
CA ASN A 725 -44.12 -24.86 -52.73
C ASN A 725 -43.22 -24.05 -53.69
N GLY A 726 -42.35 -23.18 -53.15
CA GLY A 726 -41.37 -22.42 -53.94
C GLY A 726 -41.92 -21.14 -54.58
N SER A 727 -43.10 -20.67 -54.17
CA SER A 727 -43.60 -19.35 -54.55
C SER A 727 -42.62 -18.25 -54.10
N LYS A 728 -42.41 -17.24 -54.97
CA LYS A 728 -41.64 -16.03 -54.62
C LYS A 728 -42.46 -15.05 -53.77
N ASP A 729 -43.78 -15.05 -53.96
CA ASP A 729 -44.71 -14.21 -53.22
C ASP A 729 -45.38 -15.01 -52.09
N PRO A 730 -45.64 -14.42 -50.92
CA PRO A 730 -46.22 -15.10 -49.78
C PRO A 730 -47.66 -15.55 -50.03
N ASP A 731 -47.92 -16.81 -49.70
CA ASP A 731 -49.21 -17.44 -49.84
C ASP A 731 -50.19 -17.11 -48.71
N TYR A 732 -49.66 -16.77 -47.53
CA TYR A 732 -50.45 -16.41 -46.36
C TYR A 732 -49.82 -15.21 -45.66
N ASN A 733 -50.52 -14.07 -45.62
CA ASN A 733 -50.05 -12.82 -45.05
C ASN A 733 -50.74 -12.54 -43.70
N MET A 734 -50.05 -12.84 -42.61
CA MET A 734 -50.54 -12.66 -41.24
C MET A 734 -50.03 -11.33 -40.67
N ALA A 735 -50.90 -10.49 -40.12
CA ALA A 735 -50.49 -9.27 -39.43
C ALA A 735 -51.06 -9.21 -38.00
N LEU A 736 -50.35 -8.56 -37.08
CA LEU A 736 -50.83 -8.32 -35.71
C LEU A 736 -50.16 -7.07 -35.13
N ASN A 737 -50.90 -6.30 -34.32
CA ASN A 737 -50.41 -5.05 -33.74
C ASN A 737 -49.44 -5.26 -32.55
N ASN A 738 -49.46 -6.43 -31.91
CA ASN A 738 -48.62 -6.75 -30.76
C ASN A 738 -47.26 -7.31 -31.20
N GLN A 739 -46.23 -6.48 -31.15
CA GLN A 739 -44.87 -6.83 -31.57
C GLN A 739 -44.33 -8.10 -30.88
N LYS A 740 -44.58 -8.28 -29.57
CA LYS A 740 -44.04 -9.42 -28.82
C LYS A 740 -44.57 -10.75 -29.35
N VAL A 741 -45.86 -10.78 -29.68
CA VAL A 741 -46.51 -11.97 -30.24
C VAL A 741 -46.03 -12.22 -31.66
N VAL A 742 -45.86 -11.17 -32.47
CA VAL A 742 -45.23 -11.30 -33.80
C VAL A 742 -43.80 -11.86 -33.68
N ASN A 743 -42.97 -11.34 -32.78
CA ASN A 743 -41.62 -11.84 -32.52
C ASN A 743 -41.61 -13.33 -32.11
N ILE A 744 -42.50 -13.72 -31.20
CA ILE A 744 -42.68 -15.11 -30.75
C ILE A 744 -43.00 -16.05 -31.92
N TRP A 745 -43.87 -15.62 -32.84
CA TRP A 745 -44.26 -16.40 -34.02
C TRP A 745 -43.20 -16.42 -35.13
N ILE A 746 -42.47 -15.31 -35.32
CA ILE A 746 -41.30 -15.25 -36.21
C ILE A 746 -40.24 -16.26 -35.75
N ASP A 747 -39.83 -16.19 -34.48
CA ASP A 747 -38.84 -17.12 -33.90
C ASP A 747 -39.35 -18.56 -33.88
N GLY A 748 -40.65 -18.78 -33.63
CA GLY A 748 -41.26 -20.12 -33.63
C GLY A 748 -41.26 -20.76 -35.03
N LEU A 749 -41.68 -20.02 -36.07
CA LEU A 749 -41.63 -20.48 -37.46
C LEU A 749 -40.20 -20.70 -37.93
N ASN A 750 -39.28 -19.78 -37.63
CA ASN A 750 -37.88 -19.91 -38.00
C ASN A 750 -37.17 -21.06 -37.23
N SER A 751 -37.60 -21.36 -36.00
CA SER A 751 -37.16 -22.55 -35.26
C SER A 751 -37.72 -23.86 -35.83
N LEU A 752 -38.88 -23.86 -36.47
CA LEU A 752 -39.42 -25.03 -37.17
C LEU A 752 -38.69 -25.30 -38.50
N LEU A 753 -38.37 -24.25 -39.26
CA LEU A 753 -37.79 -24.37 -40.60
C LEU A 753 -36.25 -24.49 -40.61
N HIS A 754 -35.57 -23.78 -39.72
CA HIS A 754 -34.11 -23.59 -39.78
C HIS A 754 -33.40 -23.82 -38.44
N ASP A 755 -34.14 -24.24 -37.41
CA ASP A 755 -33.67 -24.39 -36.03
C ASP A 755 -32.83 -23.20 -35.53
N LYS A 756 -33.32 -21.97 -35.73
CA LYS A 756 -32.64 -20.74 -35.28
C LYS A 756 -33.64 -19.73 -34.72
N LEU A 757 -33.19 -18.97 -33.72
CA LEU A 757 -33.84 -17.74 -33.28
C LEU A 757 -33.23 -16.55 -34.04
N ILE A 758 -34.04 -15.55 -34.35
CA ILE A 758 -33.63 -14.38 -35.15
C ILE A 758 -34.02 -13.04 -34.53
N THR A 759 -35.04 -12.97 -33.67
CA THR A 759 -35.41 -11.68 -33.07
C THR A 759 -34.42 -11.23 -31.99
N ALA A 760 -34.19 -9.92 -31.90
CA ALA A 760 -33.33 -9.35 -30.86
C ALA A 760 -33.86 -9.64 -29.44
N GLU A 761 -35.17 -9.75 -29.26
CA GLU A 761 -35.83 -10.04 -27.98
C GLU A 761 -35.46 -11.45 -27.47
N SER A 762 -35.51 -12.48 -28.33
CA SER A 762 -35.11 -13.84 -27.94
C SER A 762 -33.60 -14.01 -27.77
N ILE A 763 -32.78 -13.31 -28.56
CA ILE A 763 -31.31 -13.29 -28.38
C ILE A 763 -30.91 -12.73 -27.00
N VAL A 764 -31.62 -11.69 -26.54
CA VAL A 764 -31.44 -11.09 -25.20
C VAL A 764 -32.01 -11.99 -24.10
N GLU A 765 -33.16 -12.64 -24.32
CA GLU A 765 -33.75 -13.61 -23.38
C GLU A 765 -32.82 -14.80 -23.14
N VAL A 766 -32.30 -15.42 -24.21
CA VAL A 766 -31.31 -16.51 -24.15
C VAL A 766 -30.05 -16.08 -23.39
N LYS A 767 -29.56 -14.85 -23.60
CA LYS A 767 -28.42 -14.32 -22.85
C LYS A 767 -28.74 -14.22 -21.35
N LYS A 768 -29.85 -13.59 -20.98
CA LYS A 768 -30.26 -13.42 -19.57
C LYS A 768 -30.47 -14.75 -18.85
N LEU A 769 -31.05 -15.75 -19.54
CA LEU A 769 -31.22 -17.10 -18.99
C LEU A 769 -29.88 -17.81 -18.78
N ALA A 770 -28.93 -17.68 -19.71
CA ALA A 770 -27.58 -18.23 -19.55
C ALA A 770 -26.81 -17.54 -18.41
N ASP A 771 -26.87 -16.21 -18.33
CA ASP A 771 -26.25 -15.43 -17.24
C ASP A 771 -26.84 -15.81 -15.87
N PHE A 772 -28.15 -16.11 -15.80
CA PHE A 772 -28.81 -16.60 -14.58
C PHE A 772 -28.40 -18.03 -14.22
N ASP A 773 -28.36 -18.95 -15.20
CA ASP A 773 -27.94 -20.34 -14.97
C ASP A 773 -26.47 -20.43 -14.51
N VAL A 774 -25.58 -19.59 -15.05
CA VAL A 774 -24.21 -19.41 -14.53
C VAL A 774 -24.23 -19.00 -13.05
N LYS A 775 -25.00 -17.98 -12.67
CA LYS A 775 -25.10 -17.53 -11.27
C LYS A 775 -25.64 -18.62 -10.34
N VAL A 776 -26.67 -19.34 -10.77
CA VAL A 776 -27.23 -20.47 -10.00
C VAL A 776 -26.17 -21.57 -9.82
N ARG A 777 -25.41 -21.92 -10.86
CA ARG A 777 -24.31 -22.90 -10.73
C ARG A 777 -23.20 -22.44 -9.80
N LEU A 778 -22.85 -21.15 -9.80
CA LEU A 778 -21.88 -20.58 -8.86
C LEU A 778 -22.35 -20.67 -7.41
N MET A 779 -23.65 -20.52 -7.13
CA MET A 779 -24.21 -20.70 -5.78
C MET A 779 -24.08 -22.14 -5.25
N TYR A 780 -24.01 -23.16 -6.11
CA TYR A 780 -23.81 -24.56 -5.70
C TYR A 780 -22.34 -24.92 -5.44
N ILE A 781 -21.39 -24.01 -5.66
CA ILE A 781 -19.97 -24.26 -5.38
C ILE A 781 -19.69 -23.84 -3.93
N ASP A 782 -20.01 -24.73 -3.00
CA ASP A 782 -19.69 -24.58 -1.58
C ASP A 782 -18.17 -24.49 -1.39
N ARG A 783 -17.69 -23.25 -1.25
CA ARG A 783 -16.27 -22.84 -1.29
C ARG A 783 -15.66 -23.02 -2.67
N LEU A 784 -15.64 -21.94 -3.45
CA LEU A 784 -14.50 -21.71 -4.34
C LEU A 784 -13.23 -21.76 -3.47
N PRO A 785 -12.27 -22.69 -3.70
CA PRO A 785 -10.91 -22.42 -3.25
C PRO A 785 -10.52 -21.10 -3.90
N GLU A 786 -9.89 -20.21 -3.13
CA GLU A 786 -9.57 -18.86 -3.59
C GLU A 786 -8.99 -18.94 -5.02
N ILE A 787 -9.62 -18.24 -5.98
CA ILE A 787 -9.12 -18.19 -7.36
C ILE A 787 -7.93 -17.21 -7.40
N ARG A 788 -6.95 -17.47 -6.54
CA ARG A 788 -5.58 -17.00 -6.72
C ARG A 788 -5.08 -17.72 -7.97
N GLU A 789 -4.50 -16.96 -8.89
CA GLU A 789 -3.84 -17.48 -10.11
C GLU A 789 -4.78 -18.17 -11.12
N CYS A 790 -5.66 -17.38 -11.73
CA CYS A 790 -6.02 -17.56 -13.14
C CYS A 790 -5.85 -16.20 -13.84
N GLU A 791 -4.60 -15.80 -14.05
CA GLU A 791 -4.29 -14.71 -15.00
C GLU A 791 -4.84 -15.08 -16.38
N ILE A 792 -5.33 -14.08 -17.13
CA ILE A 792 -5.88 -14.24 -18.47
C ILE A 792 -4.78 -14.82 -19.39
N GLY A 793 -4.84 -16.14 -19.64
CA GLY A 793 -3.83 -16.88 -20.42
C GLY A 793 -3.06 -17.97 -19.67
N SER A 794 -3.18 -18.08 -18.34
CA SER A 794 -2.55 -19.14 -17.55
C SER A 794 -3.37 -20.44 -17.59
N LYS A 795 -2.92 -21.40 -18.41
CA LYS A 795 -3.65 -22.64 -18.68
C LYS A 795 -3.41 -23.70 -17.58
N LEU A 796 -3.95 -23.47 -16.38
CA LEU A 796 -3.90 -24.44 -15.29
C LEU A 796 -4.92 -25.58 -15.54
N GLU A 797 -4.61 -26.47 -16.48
CA GLU A 797 -5.39 -27.69 -16.72
C GLU A 797 -5.29 -28.60 -15.49
N ARG A 798 -6.30 -28.55 -14.60
CA ARG A 798 -6.51 -29.56 -13.56
C ARG A 798 -6.76 -30.90 -14.24
N VAL A 799 -5.71 -31.67 -14.43
CA VAL A 799 -5.76 -33.01 -15.03
C VAL A 799 -6.63 -33.90 -14.16
N VAL A 800 -7.69 -34.46 -14.75
CA VAL A 800 -8.51 -35.48 -14.08
C VAL A 800 -7.58 -36.67 -13.78
N PRO A 801 -7.41 -37.10 -12.51
CA PRO A 801 -6.56 -38.23 -12.20
C PRO A 801 -7.07 -39.48 -12.92
N PRO A 802 -6.17 -40.42 -13.32
CA PRO A 802 -6.59 -41.66 -13.97
C PRO A 802 -7.60 -42.41 -13.07
N PRO A 803 -8.59 -43.09 -13.67
CA PRO A 803 -9.60 -43.82 -12.89
C PRO A 803 -8.93 -44.81 -11.93
N PRO A 804 -9.41 -44.94 -10.68
CA PRO A 804 -8.84 -45.88 -9.72
C PRO A 804 -8.81 -47.30 -10.31
N SER A 805 -7.67 -47.98 -10.19
CA SER A 805 -7.50 -49.36 -10.64
C SER A 805 -8.37 -50.35 -9.87
N ASP A 806 -8.84 -49.94 -8.69
CA ASP A 806 -9.76 -50.69 -7.85
C ASP A 806 -11.17 -50.08 -7.94
N LEU A 807 -12.15 -50.93 -8.23
CA LEU A 807 -13.58 -50.62 -8.34
C LEU A 807 -14.39 -51.19 -7.16
N SER A 808 -13.72 -51.71 -6.11
CA SER A 808 -14.33 -52.30 -4.91
C SER A 808 -15.28 -51.38 -4.14
N TRP A 809 -15.20 -50.07 -4.38
CA TRP A 809 -16.04 -49.03 -3.78
C TRP A 809 -17.37 -48.81 -4.50
N ILE A 810 -17.61 -49.44 -5.66
CA ILE A 810 -18.91 -49.43 -6.32
C ILE A 810 -19.86 -50.35 -5.54
N PRO A 811 -20.97 -49.85 -4.96
CA PRO A 811 -21.94 -50.70 -4.30
C PRO A 811 -22.53 -51.70 -5.30
N THR A 812 -22.39 -53.00 -5.03
CA THR A 812 -23.08 -54.04 -5.78
C THR A 812 -24.55 -54.09 -5.35
N ASP A 813 -25.33 -53.09 -5.77
CA ASP A 813 -26.77 -53.09 -5.55
C ASP A 813 -27.40 -54.27 -6.29
N GLY A 814 -27.94 -55.20 -5.52
CA GLY A 814 -28.47 -56.46 -6.03
C GLY A 814 -29.78 -56.25 -6.79
N ASN A 815 -29.72 -56.31 -8.12
CA ASN A 815 -30.54 -57.25 -8.89
C ASN A 815 -30.12 -57.34 -10.36
N ASP A 816 -30.29 -58.54 -10.90
CA ASP A 816 -30.07 -58.95 -12.29
C ASP A 816 -30.33 -57.87 -13.36
N ARG A 817 -29.30 -57.54 -14.15
CA ARG A 817 -29.28 -57.49 -15.64
C ARG A 817 -28.10 -56.67 -16.20
N VAL A 818 -26.90 -57.25 -16.23
CA VAL A 818 -25.94 -56.98 -17.32
C VAL A 818 -25.19 -58.26 -17.68
N HIS A 819 -25.80 -59.12 -18.49
CA HIS A 819 -25.02 -59.82 -19.51
C HIS A 819 -24.82 -58.85 -20.67
N ASN A 820 -23.59 -58.82 -21.22
CA ASN A 820 -23.06 -57.97 -22.28
C ASN A 820 -22.42 -56.65 -21.82
N PHE A 821 -21.13 -56.75 -21.49
CA PHE A 821 -20.08 -55.97 -22.14
C PHE A 821 -18.99 -56.93 -22.63
#